data_AF-A0A2D7LZX9-F1
#
_entry.id   AF-A0A2D7LZX9-F1
#
_cell.length_a   1.000
_cell.length_b   1.000
_cell.length_c   1.000
_cell.angle_alpha   90.00
_cell.angle_beta   90.00
_cell.angle_gamma   90.00
#
_symmetry.space_group_name_H-M   'P 1'
#
loop_
_entity.id
_entity.type
_entity.pdbx_description
1 polymer ?
#
loop_
_entity_poly.entity_id
_entity_poly.type
_entity_poly.pdbx_seq_one_letter_code
_entity_poly.pdbx_strand_id
1 'polypeptide(L)'
;MAVGHLLNRIAYGPLPGQIDNIVNAGIEATIMSQLNPAPGVDPNPVMDPLEASFTAPVPHALEQFILRPNGRYRYFLGTEEPPTDWTQPTFDDTGWLLGISGFGRGDRDDATEIQEIANGLPSMYIRTEFLMPNSPGTGLVQLKMLYDDGFVAYLNGVEFARSLRTNGVPHVEGNPPTFDQYATQNHEAVLAEYYTIPEALLQPGLNTLAIQGHNAQNSGDFTLRPTIVSRTLTTGERRFFLTESELQRTPFIRGIYSEYQLQKVLGEFWENHFLTDEDKLHDLLGAERNRYNHRVYGNNQGSKVLSNTLEYAEYDFFCDNALGQFGDLLLYSASSVPMLVYLDSILNNAAQPNENYAREILELHTLGVDNGYTQADIEEVARIFTGWTVTRVPTAMVQNFPDYVDNPVTSSPHNMTQTVLIEIGDEWKYMKGLEEPSPGPVGGATTLWTQLAFDDSTWLSGPTGIGMGDGDDATVLDDMDNNYTCFYTRKIFNITDPAMPEYLELSVDFDDGYVCYLNGVEIQRSSNMNGTGSPPPHTAVATGGHEASGRPDLIDLNHLRPLLVAGDNILAFQIHNLSITNNDASFLPRVTAGVPTSRHIDSNDPNGKWVFAFNPLNHDNESKTIFTGTPYELVTPAGRIGADGVQDAFDLVASLESHPGTAQFICMKLIQKFVSDDISLASLEDGSAPLELQSLLASMISAWYSTPRPGNIGVVMETLLDPVDQGNAFWDLQFRRNKVKTPIEFVISTLRALGSPANSDNLVAWASDMGMEMFERDEPDGFPEIGNDWIGTTTLLQRINFARRFAANADNDFPWTLADIIGDAPLGAQEVLDIFDEVLFQSSMTEAERCLALDYLESGLDGSFLPLDPAAGDYANRVRDMVGYLFSLPRFQFQ
;
A
#
# COMPACT_ATOMS: atom_id res chain seq x y z
N MET A 1 -30.79 33.42 -2.26
CA MET A 1 -29.58 33.97 -1.60
C MET A 1 -29.10 33.14 -0.41
N ALA A 2 -29.86 32.97 0.68
CA ALA A 2 -29.39 32.19 1.85
C ALA A 2 -29.00 30.74 1.50
N VAL A 3 -29.83 30.03 0.73
CA VAL A 3 -29.53 28.66 0.25
C VAL A 3 -28.26 28.61 -0.61
N GLY A 4 -28.03 29.62 -1.46
CA GLY A 4 -26.81 29.68 -2.28
C GLY A 4 -25.56 29.88 -1.43
N HIS A 5 -25.63 30.74 -0.41
CA HIS A 5 -24.56 30.90 0.59
C HIS A 5 -24.27 29.58 1.32
N LEU A 6 -25.33 28.91 1.81
CA LEU A 6 -25.20 27.61 2.45
C LEU A 6 -24.46 26.61 1.56
N LEU A 7 -24.92 26.41 0.32
CA LEU A 7 -24.32 25.45 -0.61
C LEU A 7 -22.89 25.83 -1.04
N ASN A 8 -22.50 27.11 -1.01
CA ASN A 8 -21.11 27.48 -1.27
C ASN A 8 -20.18 27.21 -0.08
N ARG A 9 -20.72 26.99 1.13
CA ARG A 9 -19.91 26.77 2.34
C ARG A 9 -19.91 25.32 2.81
N ILE A 10 -21.05 24.65 2.81
CA ILE A 10 -21.15 23.25 3.27
C ILE A 10 -21.07 22.24 2.12
N ALA A 11 -20.98 22.73 0.89
CA ALA A 11 -20.82 21.96 -0.31
C ALA A 11 -19.86 22.71 -1.24
N TYR A 12 -19.47 22.07 -2.34
CA TYR A 12 -18.64 22.70 -3.36
C TYR A 12 -19.47 23.57 -4.32
N GLY A 13 -20.52 24.24 -3.82
CA GLY A 13 -21.46 25.02 -4.63
C GLY A 13 -22.66 24.22 -5.18
N PRO A 14 -23.66 24.93 -5.74
CA PRO A 14 -24.92 24.35 -6.18
C PRO A 14 -24.82 23.61 -7.53
N LEU A 15 -25.56 22.51 -7.67
CA LEU A 15 -25.95 21.95 -8.96
C LEU A 15 -27.12 22.74 -9.58
N PRO A 16 -27.31 22.72 -10.91
CA PRO A 16 -28.51 23.24 -11.55
C PRO A 16 -29.80 22.73 -10.89
N GLY A 17 -30.71 23.64 -10.52
CA GLY A 17 -31.98 23.32 -9.84
C GLY A 17 -31.89 22.94 -8.36
N GLN A 18 -30.70 22.74 -7.79
CA GLN A 18 -30.56 22.33 -6.39
C GLN A 18 -31.04 23.40 -5.40
N ILE A 19 -30.85 24.67 -5.73
CA ILE A 19 -31.32 25.79 -4.91
C ILE A 19 -32.85 25.74 -4.76
N ASP A 20 -33.59 25.60 -5.87
CA ASP A 20 -35.05 25.53 -5.84
C ASP A 20 -35.56 24.33 -5.06
N ASN A 21 -34.89 23.18 -5.21
CA ASN A 21 -35.22 21.97 -4.45
C ASN A 21 -35.12 22.22 -2.94
N ILE A 22 -34.05 22.89 -2.47
CA ILE A 22 -33.86 23.22 -1.05
C ILE A 22 -34.85 24.29 -0.59
N VAL A 23 -35.10 25.31 -1.39
CA VAL A 23 -36.11 26.34 -1.06
C VAL A 23 -37.49 25.70 -0.87
N ASN A 24 -37.84 24.71 -1.69
CA ASN A 24 -39.10 23.97 -1.58
C ASN A 24 -39.13 23.00 -0.39
N ALA A 25 -38.00 22.34 -0.08
CA ALA A 25 -37.89 21.38 1.01
C ALA A 25 -37.75 22.05 2.40
N GLY A 26 -37.14 23.23 2.46
CA GLY A 26 -36.78 23.94 3.68
C GLY A 26 -35.29 23.81 4.01
N ILE A 27 -34.67 24.93 4.38
CA ILE A 27 -33.24 25.01 4.69
C ILE A 27 -32.87 24.26 5.97
N GLU A 28 -33.72 24.31 7.00
CA GLU A 28 -33.55 23.59 8.26
C GLU A 28 -33.49 22.08 8.02
N ALA A 29 -34.49 21.53 7.31
CA ALA A 29 -34.53 20.11 6.97
C ALA A 29 -33.30 19.67 6.14
N THR A 30 -32.82 20.55 5.26
CA THR A 30 -31.63 20.30 4.46
C THR A 30 -30.38 20.23 5.34
N ILE A 31 -30.16 21.21 6.22
CA ILE A 31 -29.03 21.21 7.16
C ILE A 31 -29.07 19.96 8.05
N MET A 32 -30.22 19.61 8.58
CA MET A 32 -30.36 18.42 9.43
C MET A 32 -30.06 17.11 8.67
N SER A 33 -30.37 17.02 7.37
CA SER A 33 -29.99 15.87 6.55
C SER A 33 -28.47 15.76 6.34
N GLN A 34 -27.77 16.90 6.27
CA GLN A 34 -26.31 16.95 6.11
C GLN A 34 -25.58 16.64 7.42
N LEU A 35 -26.16 17.04 8.56
CA LEU A 35 -25.63 16.73 9.90
C LEU A 35 -25.89 15.27 10.32
N ASN A 36 -26.82 14.57 9.67
CA ASN A 36 -27.21 13.20 10.00
C ASN A 36 -27.22 12.31 8.75
N PRO A 37 -26.07 12.12 8.07
CA PRO A 37 -26.00 11.24 6.91
C PRO A 37 -26.37 9.81 7.32
N ALA A 38 -27.07 9.09 6.45
CA ALA A 38 -27.34 7.68 6.69
C ALA A 38 -26.04 6.88 6.62
N PRO A 39 -25.80 5.92 7.52
CA PRO A 39 -24.60 5.09 7.47
C PRO A 39 -24.62 4.18 6.22
N GLY A 40 -23.48 4.04 5.55
CA GLY A 40 -23.30 3.17 4.38
C GLY A 40 -23.19 3.91 3.06
N VAL A 41 -23.83 3.36 2.03
CA VAL A 41 -23.76 3.81 0.62
C VAL A 41 -24.42 5.18 0.44
N ASP A 42 -23.73 6.06 -0.30
CA ASP A 42 -24.28 7.36 -0.68
C ASP A 42 -25.55 7.20 -1.53
N PRO A 43 -26.57 8.06 -1.37
CA PRO A 43 -27.78 8.00 -2.18
C PRO A 43 -27.52 8.14 -3.68
N ASN A 44 -26.43 8.80 -4.08
CA ASN A 44 -26.10 8.99 -5.48
C ASN A 44 -25.67 7.66 -6.14
N PRO A 45 -26.38 7.18 -7.18
CA PRO A 45 -26.09 5.89 -7.79
C PRO A 45 -24.86 5.89 -8.72
N VAL A 46 -24.22 7.04 -8.96
CA VAL A 46 -23.07 7.19 -9.87
C VAL A 46 -21.75 7.14 -9.10
N MET A 47 -21.71 7.63 -7.86
CA MET A 47 -20.49 7.82 -7.09
C MET A 47 -19.78 6.47 -6.82
N ASP A 48 -20.43 5.56 -6.11
CA ASP A 48 -19.83 4.27 -5.71
C ASP A 48 -19.35 3.43 -6.89
N PRO A 49 -20.10 3.29 -8.02
CA PRO A 49 -19.59 2.56 -9.17
C PRO A 49 -18.39 3.22 -9.86
N LEU A 50 -18.32 4.55 -9.86
CA LEU A 50 -17.20 5.29 -10.45
C LEU A 50 -15.96 5.18 -9.58
N GLU A 51 -16.08 5.39 -8.28
CA GLU A 51 -14.99 5.21 -7.32
C GLU A 51 -14.51 3.74 -7.29
N ALA A 52 -15.44 2.78 -7.38
CA ALA A 52 -15.10 1.37 -7.54
C ALA A 52 -14.24 1.08 -8.77
N SER A 53 -14.38 1.87 -9.85
CA SER A 53 -13.63 1.70 -11.09
C SER A 53 -12.15 2.07 -10.98
N PHE A 54 -11.78 2.84 -9.96
CA PHE A 54 -10.40 3.21 -9.63
C PHE A 54 -9.64 2.09 -8.91
N THR A 55 -10.35 1.02 -8.56
CA THR A 55 -9.80 -0.08 -7.80
C THR A 55 -9.87 -1.38 -8.56
N ALA A 56 -8.81 -2.18 -8.49
CA ALA A 56 -8.84 -3.55 -8.98
C ALA A 56 -9.35 -4.49 -7.88
N PRO A 57 -10.42 -5.27 -8.13
CA PRO A 57 -10.83 -6.32 -7.22
C PRO A 57 -9.85 -7.49 -7.30
N VAL A 58 -9.26 -7.84 -6.17
CA VAL A 58 -8.47 -9.05 -5.98
C VAL A 58 -9.29 -9.98 -5.07
N PRO A 59 -9.75 -11.14 -5.57
CA PRO A 59 -10.51 -12.08 -4.76
C PRO A 59 -9.73 -12.46 -3.50
N HIS A 60 -10.41 -12.46 -2.35
CA HIS A 60 -9.81 -13.02 -1.15
C HIS A 60 -9.60 -14.51 -1.37
N ALA A 61 -8.35 -14.94 -1.40
CA ALA A 61 -7.97 -16.33 -1.54
C ALA A 61 -6.97 -16.68 -0.44
N LEU A 62 -7.17 -17.81 0.22
CA LEU A 62 -6.10 -18.42 1.00
C LEU A 62 -5.15 -19.09 0.00
N GLU A 63 -3.94 -18.55 -0.08
CA GLU A 63 -2.88 -19.06 -0.96
C GLU A 63 -1.91 -19.95 -0.17
N GLN A 64 -1.68 -21.16 -0.67
CA GLN A 64 -0.61 -22.04 -0.20
C GLN A 64 0.45 -22.16 -1.30
N PHE A 65 1.69 -21.82 -0.98
CA PHE A 65 2.80 -21.96 -1.93
C PHE A 65 3.15 -23.44 -2.17
N ILE A 66 3.13 -23.85 -3.43
CA ILE A 66 3.69 -25.12 -3.92
C ILE A 66 5.12 -24.87 -4.41
N LEU A 67 5.32 -23.76 -5.14
CA LEU A 67 6.63 -23.25 -5.57
C LEU A 67 6.71 -21.78 -5.16
N ARG A 68 7.66 -21.44 -4.28
CA ARG A 68 7.77 -20.10 -3.68
C ARG A 68 8.40 -19.07 -4.63
N PRO A 69 8.18 -17.75 -4.39
CA PRO A 69 8.62 -16.66 -5.28
C PRO A 69 10.13 -16.53 -5.48
N ASN A 70 10.94 -17.20 -4.65
CA ASN A 70 12.41 -17.15 -4.66
C ASN A 70 13.02 -18.56 -4.78
N GLY A 71 12.34 -19.47 -5.49
CA GLY A 71 12.90 -20.79 -5.83
C GLY A 71 14.14 -20.66 -6.74
N ARG A 72 14.99 -21.69 -6.75
CA ARG A 72 16.11 -21.77 -7.71
C ARG A 72 15.63 -22.24 -9.07
N TYR A 73 16.08 -21.57 -10.12
CA TYR A 73 15.80 -21.92 -11.50
C TYR A 73 17.10 -22.04 -12.27
N ARG A 74 17.11 -23.01 -13.19
CA ARG A 74 18.07 -23.04 -14.28
C ARG A 74 17.62 -22.04 -15.33
N TYR A 75 18.53 -21.22 -15.83
CA TYR A 75 18.20 -20.22 -16.84
C TYR A 75 19.20 -20.16 -17.97
N PHE A 76 18.70 -19.73 -19.12
CA PHE A 76 19.43 -19.57 -20.34
C PHE A 76 19.00 -18.27 -21.00
N LEU A 77 19.98 -17.42 -21.33
CA LEU A 77 19.71 -16.15 -22.00
C LEU A 77 19.40 -16.44 -23.47
N GLY A 78 18.29 -15.89 -23.98
CA GLY A 78 17.84 -16.05 -25.37
C GLY A 78 18.76 -15.31 -26.34
N THR A 79 19.97 -15.84 -26.51
CA THR A 79 20.98 -15.40 -27.47
C THR A 79 21.06 -16.34 -28.68
N GLU A 80 20.53 -17.55 -28.53
CA GLU A 80 20.29 -18.56 -29.56
C GLU A 80 19.09 -19.43 -29.15
N GLU A 81 18.61 -20.29 -30.05
CA GLU A 81 17.47 -21.17 -29.77
C GLU A 81 17.90 -22.33 -28.85
N PRO A 82 17.18 -22.61 -27.76
CA PRO A 82 17.47 -23.78 -26.94
C PRO A 82 17.11 -25.08 -27.67
N PRO A 83 17.60 -26.25 -27.21
CA PRO A 83 17.19 -27.55 -27.73
C PRO A 83 15.66 -27.71 -27.69
N THR A 84 15.06 -28.32 -28.72
CA THR A 84 13.60 -28.39 -28.90
C THR A 84 12.85 -29.10 -27.77
N ASP A 85 13.55 -29.88 -26.96
CA ASP A 85 13.03 -30.62 -25.81
C ASP A 85 13.23 -29.89 -24.47
N TRP A 86 13.70 -28.63 -24.44
CA TRP A 86 14.02 -27.88 -23.21
C TRP A 86 12.89 -27.79 -22.18
N THR A 87 11.63 -27.89 -22.63
CA THR A 87 10.43 -27.88 -21.77
C THR A 87 10.11 -29.24 -21.17
N GLN A 88 10.72 -30.32 -21.65
CA GLN A 88 10.43 -31.69 -21.24
C GLN A 88 11.09 -32.01 -19.87
N PRO A 89 10.48 -32.87 -19.05
CA PRO A 89 11.09 -33.31 -17.79
C PRO A 89 12.43 -34.02 -17.97
N THR A 90 12.66 -34.66 -19.12
CA THR A 90 13.89 -35.42 -19.40
C THR A 90 15.05 -34.55 -19.91
N PHE A 91 14.85 -33.25 -20.09
CA PHE A 91 15.89 -32.36 -20.60
C PHE A 91 17.00 -32.13 -19.57
N ASP A 92 18.24 -32.29 -20.02
CA ASP A 92 19.45 -32.03 -19.24
C ASP A 92 19.82 -30.54 -19.34
N ASP A 93 19.57 -29.80 -18.26
CA ASP A 93 19.87 -28.39 -18.13
C ASP A 93 21.11 -28.11 -17.29
N THR A 94 21.96 -29.11 -17.05
CA THR A 94 23.16 -28.93 -16.23
C THR A 94 24.12 -27.90 -16.81
N GLY A 95 24.04 -27.64 -18.13
CA GLY A 95 24.77 -26.59 -18.83
C GLY A 95 24.15 -25.18 -18.74
N TRP A 96 22.96 -25.04 -18.16
CA TRP A 96 22.29 -23.74 -17.96
C TRP A 96 22.81 -23.06 -16.69
N LEU A 97 22.75 -21.74 -16.69
CA LEU A 97 23.10 -20.91 -15.54
C LEU A 97 22.09 -21.16 -14.40
N LEU A 98 22.47 -20.82 -13.17
CA LEU A 98 21.61 -20.99 -12.00
C LEU A 98 21.31 -19.63 -11.38
N GLY A 99 20.03 -19.35 -11.12
CA GLY A 99 19.57 -18.11 -10.51
C GLY A 99 18.42 -18.35 -9.54
N ILE A 100 18.15 -17.36 -8.72
CA ILE A 100 16.98 -17.28 -7.82
C ILE A 100 15.86 -16.54 -8.56
N SER A 101 14.63 -17.06 -8.48
CA SER A 101 13.43 -16.42 -9.05
C SER A 101 13.21 -15.00 -8.53
N GLY A 102 12.64 -14.15 -9.39
CA GLY A 102 12.87 -12.70 -9.37
C GLY A 102 13.99 -12.37 -10.36
N PHE A 103 13.82 -12.84 -11.60
CA PHE A 103 14.74 -12.54 -12.69
C PHE A 103 14.34 -11.23 -13.31
N GLY A 104 15.27 -10.29 -13.44
CA GLY A 104 14.90 -9.00 -13.97
C GLY A 104 16.02 -8.00 -14.08
N ARG A 105 15.63 -6.76 -14.39
CA ARG A 105 16.49 -5.60 -14.37
C ARG A 105 15.64 -4.36 -14.12
N GLY A 106 16.20 -3.39 -13.41
CA GLY A 106 15.74 -2.00 -13.42
C GLY A 106 15.05 -1.54 -12.14
N ASP A 107 14.47 -2.47 -11.37
CA ASP A 107 13.68 -2.19 -10.15
C ASP A 107 14.46 -2.35 -8.83
N ARG A 108 15.67 -2.95 -8.89
CA ARG A 108 16.54 -3.26 -7.73
C ARG A 108 15.87 -4.17 -6.68
N ASP A 109 14.89 -4.97 -7.08
CA ASP A 109 14.27 -5.99 -6.26
C ASP A 109 14.53 -7.42 -6.74
N ASP A 110 15.11 -7.54 -7.94
CA ASP A 110 15.53 -8.81 -8.54
C ASP A 110 16.49 -9.61 -7.68
N ALA A 111 16.14 -10.89 -7.48
CA ALA A 111 17.04 -11.85 -6.87
C ALA A 111 18.13 -12.31 -7.86
N THR A 112 17.83 -12.30 -9.17
CA THR A 112 18.81 -12.55 -10.23
C THR A 112 18.74 -11.44 -11.27
N GLU A 113 19.74 -10.56 -11.26
CA GLU A 113 19.80 -9.44 -12.19
C GLU A 113 20.34 -9.86 -13.57
N ILE A 114 19.63 -9.50 -14.64
CA ILE A 114 19.94 -9.83 -16.04
C ILE A 114 20.38 -8.56 -16.78
N GLN A 115 21.68 -8.28 -16.73
CA GLN A 115 22.25 -7.07 -17.32
C GLN A 115 22.11 -7.00 -18.85
N GLU A 116 22.01 -8.17 -19.50
CA GLU A 116 21.89 -8.31 -20.95
C GLU A 116 20.59 -7.72 -21.51
N ILE A 117 19.54 -7.58 -20.69
CA ILE A 117 18.29 -6.88 -21.04
C ILE A 117 18.59 -5.45 -21.54
N ALA A 118 19.52 -4.74 -20.89
CA ALA A 118 19.96 -3.40 -21.31
C ALA A 118 20.52 -3.33 -22.73
N ASN A 119 21.05 -4.46 -23.21
CA ASN A 119 21.67 -4.60 -24.52
C ASN A 119 20.70 -5.15 -25.57
N GLY A 120 19.40 -5.17 -25.27
CA GLY A 120 18.34 -5.57 -26.18
C GLY A 120 18.11 -7.08 -26.23
N LEU A 121 18.37 -7.83 -25.15
CA LEU A 121 18.03 -9.25 -25.06
C LEU A 121 16.50 -9.44 -25.21
N PRO A 122 16.00 -10.17 -26.24
CA PRO A 122 14.55 -10.27 -26.49
C PRO A 122 13.82 -11.24 -25.57
N SER A 123 14.50 -12.31 -25.16
CA SER A 123 13.90 -13.33 -24.30
C SER A 123 14.91 -14.01 -23.40
N MET A 124 14.41 -14.68 -22.37
CA MET A 124 15.16 -15.62 -21.56
C MET A 124 14.32 -16.84 -21.22
N TYR A 125 14.99 -17.93 -20.90
CA TYR A 125 14.37 -19.21 -20.60
C TYR A 125 14.71 -19.58 -19.18
N ILE A 126 13.71 -19.97 -18.40
CA ILE A 126 13.87 -20.48 -17.04
C ILE A 126 13.18 -21.82 -16.90
N ARG A 127 13.74 -22.69 -16.06
CA ARG A 127 13.11 -23.95 -15.69
C ARG A 127 13.45 -24.36 -14.26
N THR A 128 12.51 -25.02 -13.61
CA THR A 128 12.70 -25.59 -12.28
C THR A 128 11.79 -26.80 -12.11
N GLU A 129 12.07 -27.58 -11.08
CA GLU A 129 11.25 -28.72 -10.70
C GLU A 129 10.57 -28.45 -9.37
N PHE A 130 9.35 -28.94 -9.22
CA PHE A 130 8.59 -28.84 -7.98
C PHE A 130 7.79 -30.11 -7.74
N LEU A 131 7.45 -30.36 -6.48
CA LEU A 131 6.76 -31.57 -6.07
C LEU A 131 5.28 -31.32 -5.85
N MET A 132 4.45 -32.22 -6.38
CA MET A 132 3.01 -32.23 -6.15
C MET A 132 2.63 -33.36 -5.18
N PRO A 133 1.77 -33.09 -4.18
CA PRO A 133 1.26 -34.12 -3.28
C PRO A 133 0.36 -35.13 -4.03
N ASN A 134 0.27 -36.36 -3.50
CA ASN A 134 -0.57 -37.43 -4.05
C ASN A 134 -2.08 -37.10 -4.08
N SER A 135 -2.52 -36.15 -3.26
CA SER A 135 -3.83 -35.52 -3.37
C SER A 135 -3.60 -34.01 -3.36
N PRO A 136 -3.79 -33.29 -4.47
CA PRO A 136 -3.98 -31.85 -4.37
C PRO A 136 -5.22 -31.65 -3.47
N GLY A 137 -5.15 -30.71 -2.53
CA GLY A 137 -6.30 -30.41 -1.68
C GLY A 137 -7.50 -29.90 -2.50
N THR A 138 -8.50 -29.33 -1.84
CA THR A 138 -9.68 -28.76 -2.52
C THR A 138 -9.42 -27.44 -3.28
N GLY A 139 -8.18 -26.96 -3.32
CA GLY A 139 -7.79 -25.67 -3.92
C GLY A 139 -7.44 -25.78 -5.40
N LEU A 140 -7.62 -24.67 -6.14
CA LEU A 140 -7.21 -24.58 -7.54
C LEU A 140 -5.70 -24.32 -7.63
N VAL A 141 -4.97 -25.19 -8.34
CA VAL A 141 -3.53 -25.00 -8.60
C VAL A 141 -3.35 -24.00 -9.73
N GLN A 142 -2.61 -22.93 -9.48
CA GLN A 142 -2.40 -21.84 -10.43
C GLN A 142 -0.93 -21.41 -10.46
N LEU A 143 -0.47 -20.99 -11.65
CA LEU A 143 0.72 -20.17 -11.81
C LEU A 143 0.34 -18.74 -11.45
N LYS A 144 0.92 -18.24 -10.37
CA LYS A 144 0.94 -16.82 -9.99
C LYS A 144 2.16 -16.19 -10.66
N MET A 145 1.93 -15.24 -11.56
CA MET A 145 2.96 -14.65 -12.40
C MET A 145 3.00 -13.14 -12.18
N LEU A 146 4.14 -12.64 -11.72
CA LEU A 146 4.50 -11.23 -11.83
C LEU A 146 5.55 -11.14 -12.94
N TYR A 147 5.28 -10.36 -13.98
CA TYR A 147 6.11 -10.31 -15.17
C TYR A 147 6.08 -8.94 -15.83
N ASP A 148 7.11 -8.66 -16.61
CA ASP A 148 7.28 -7.52 -17.49
C ASP A 148 8.27 -7.96 -18.61
N ASP A 149 7.90 -8.04 -19.89
CA ASP A 149 6.65 -7.60 -20.52
C ASP A 149 5.73 -8.77 -20.94
N GLY A 150 6.27 -9.98 -21.04
CA GLY A 150 5.51 -11.13 -21.52
C GLY A 150 6.12 -12.47 -21.18
N PHE A 151 5.33 -13.54 -21.29
CA PHE A 151 5.83 -14.89 -21.04
C PHE A 151 5.00 -15.97 -21.73
N VAL A 152 5.60 -17.14 -21.90
CA VAL A 152 4.95 -18.41 -22.23
C VAL A 152 5.39 -19.47 -21.24
N ALA A 153 4.44 -20.19 -20.63
CA ALA A 153 4.69 -21.17 -19.59
C ALA A 153 4.25 -22.58 -20.00
N TYR A 154 5.11 -23.54 -19.66
CA TYR A 154 4.98 -24.96 -19.95
C TYR A 154 5.05 -25.75 -18.65
N LEU A 155 4.22 -26.79 -18.56
CA LEU A 155 4.26 -27.76 -17.49
C LEU A 155 4.47 -29.15 -18.09
N ASN A 156 5.53 -29.83 -17.66
CA ASN A 156 5.88 -31.17 -18.14
C ASN A 156 5.91 -31.26 -19.69
N GLY A 157 6.44 -30.22 -20.34
CA GLY A 157 6.54 -30.15 -21.80
C GLY A 157 5.32 -29.60 -22.54
N VAL A 158 4.21 -29.32 -21.85
CA VAL A 158 2.96 -28.84 -22.46
C VAL A 158 2.73 -27.38 -22.10
N GLU A 159 2.53 -26.51 -23.10
CA GLU A 159 2.14 -25.11 -22.89
C GLU A 159 0.76 -25.06 -22.22
N PHE A 160 0.62 -24.29 -21.14
CA PHE A 160 -0.67 -24.12 -20.46
C PHE A 160 -1.03 -22.66 -20.22
N ALA A 161 -0.08 -21.74 -20.27
CA ALA A 161 -0.31 -20.32 -20.03
C ALA A 161 0.61 -19.45 -20.89
N ARG A 162 0.10 -18.27 -21.23
CA ARG A 162 0.73 -17.27 -22.08
C ARG A 162 0.12 -15.92 -21.74
N SER A 163 0.94 -14.88 -21.61
CA SER A 163 0.41 -13.53 -21.40
C SER A 163 -0.40 -13.09 -22.63
N LEU A 164 -1.52 -12.37 -22.44
CA LEU A 164 -2.32 -11.84 -23.57
C LEU A 164 -1.54 -10.87 -24.47
N ARG A 165 -0.34 -10.48 -24.06
CA ARG A 165 0.58 -9.54 -24.72
C ARG A 165 1.69 -10.27 -25.51
N THR A 166 1.74 -11.59 -25.43
CA THR A 166 2.51 -12.46 -26.33
C THR A 166 1.58 -13.11 -27.36
N ASN A 167 1.46 -12.47 -28.53
CA ASN A 167 0.75 -12.97 -29.70
C ASN A 167 -0.76 -13.22 -29.49
N GLY A 168 -1.58 -12.20 -29.77
CA GLY A 168 -3.05 -12.24 -29.81
C GLY A 168 -3.66 -13.10 -30.92
N VAL A 169 -3.08 -14.27 -31.18
CA VAL A 169 -3.67 -15.33 -32.01
C VAL A 169 -4.29 -16.36 -31.07
N PRO A 170 -5.56 -16.74 -31.24
CA PRO A 170 -6.11 -17.89 -30.52
C PRO A 170 -5.21 -19.11 -30.70
N HIS A 171 -5.02 -19.86 -29.60
CA HIS A 171 -4.30 -21.13 -29.52
C HIS A 171 -4.20 -21.91 -30.85
N VAL A 172 -2.97 -22.05 -31.36
CA VAL A 172 -2.59 -23.15 -32.25
C VAL A 172 -1.46 -23.90 -31.55
N GLU A 173 -1.76 -25.11 -31.10
CA GLU A 173 -0.78 -26.04 -30.54
C GLU A 173 0.40 -26.21 -31.52
N GLY A 174 1.64 -26.04 -31.05
CA GLY A 174 2.86 -26.33 -31.83
C GLY A 174 3.59 -25.15 -32.49
N ASN A 175 3.36 -23.91 -32.08
CA ASN A 175 4.15 -22.75 -32.57
C ASN A 175 4.77 -21.94 -31.41
N PRO A 176 5.85 -22.45 -30.76
CA PRO A 176 6.55 -21.71 -29.71
C PRO A 176 7.24 -20.46 -30.28
N PRO A 177 7.32 -19.34 -29.51
CA PRO A 177 8.08 -18.16 -29.92
C PRO A 177 9.57 -18.48 -30.11
N THR A 178 10.20 -17.83 -31.09
CA THR A 178 11.67 -17.93 -31.26
C THR A 178 12.40 -17.14 -30.17
N PHE A 179 13.67 -17.48 -29.91
CA PHE A 179 14.49 -16.79 -28.91
C PHE A 179 14.65 -15.28 -29.14
N ASP A 180 14.58 -14.84 -30.40
CA ASP A 180 14.78 -13.44 -30.81
C ASP A 180 13.47 -12.63 -30.85
N GLN A 181 12.36 -13.22 -30.41
CA GLN A 181 11.05 -12.58 -30.43
C GLN A 181 10.82 -11.71 -29.19
N TYR A 182 10.55 -10.42 -29.42
CA TYR A 182 10.09 -9.48 -28.38
C TYR A 182 8.59 -9.65 -28.07
N ALA A 183 8.18 -9.19 -26.90
CA ALA A 183 6.77 -8.95 -26.56
C ALA A 183 6.16 -7.92 -27.52
N THR A 184 4.86 -8.06 -27.80
CA THR A 184 4.17 -7.20 -28.80
C THR A 184 3.62 -5.90 -28.22
N GLN A 185 3.54 -5.82 -26.90
CA GLN A 185 3.03 -4.69 -26.13
C GLN A 185 3.80 -4.64 -24.82
N ASN A 186 3.95 -3.44 -24.26
CA ASN A 186 4.52 -3.28 -22.93
C ASN A 186 3.54 -3.79 -21.87
N HIS A 187 4.06 -4.27 -20.75
CA HIS A 187 3.30 -4.68 -19.57
C HIS A 187 4.15 -4.51 -18.32
N GLU A 188 3.62 -3.79 -17.34
CA GLU A 188 4.32 -3.53 -16.09
C GLU A 188 3.99 -4.60 -15.04
N ALA A 189 4.99 -4.97 -14.25
CA ALA A 189 4.89 -5.90 -13.12
C ALA A 189 4.16 -5.28 -11.89
N VAL A 190 2.87 -4.94 -12.04
CA VAL A 190 2.08 -4.23 -11.00
C VAL A 190 1.43 -5.17 -9.98
N LEU A 191 0.55 -6.05 -10.45
CA LEU A 191 -0.12 -7.06 -9.64
C LEU A 191 0.10 -8.43 -10.27
N ALA A 192 0.30 -9.44 -9.43
CA ALA A 192 0.48 -10.80 -9.92
C ALA A 192 -0.81 -11.32 -10.59
N GLU A 193 -0.66 -11.86 -11.79
CA GLU A 193 -1.73 -12.49 -12.55
C GLU A 193 -1.78 -14.00 -12.26
N TYR A 194 -2.97 -14.61 -12.36
CA TYR A 194 -3.17 -16.02 -12.02
C TYR A 194 -3.64 -16.81 -13.24
N TYR A 195 -2.90 -17.87 -13.56
CA TYR A 195 -3.16 -18.76 -14.68
C TYR A 195 -3.43 -20.17 -14.16
N THR A 196 -4.63 -20.69 -14.41
CA THR A 196 -5.03 -22.02 -13.93
C THR A 196 -4.19 -23.11 -14.60
N ILE A 197 -3.55 -23.95 -13.79
CA ILE A 197 -2.84 -25.13 -14.27
C ILE A 197 -3.88 -26.26 -14.44
N PRO A 198 -4.04 -26.83 -15.65
CA PRO A 198 -4.94 -27.97 -15.85
C PRO A 198 -4.48 -29.18 -15.01
N GLU A 199 -5.40 -29.76 -14.24
CA GLU A 199 -5.12 -30.94 -13.39
C GLU A 199 -4.53 -32.11 -14.19
N ALA A 200 -4.93 -32.26 -15.46
CA ALA A 200 -4.42 -33.31 -16.35
C ALA A 200 -2.93 -33.19 -16.70
N LEU A 201 -2.32 -32.02 -16.49
CA LEU A 201 -0.88 -31.80 -16.70
C LEU A 201 -0.05 -32.03 -15.44
N LEU A 202 -0.70 -32.05 -14.27
CA LEU A 202 -0.04 -32.30 -12.97
C LEU A 202 0.09 -33.80 -12.75
N GLN A 203 1.26 -34.23 -12.29
CA GLN A 203 1.50 -35.61 -11.85
C GLN A 203 1.89 -35.66 -10.38
N PRO A 204 1.49 -36.69 -9.61
CA PRO A 204 2.01 -36.89 -8.26
C PRO A 204 3.53 -36.99 -8.26
N GLY A 205 4.20 -36.32 -7.32
CA GLY A 205 5.66 -36.24 -7.28
C GLY A 205 6.21 -35.12 -8.17
N LEU A 206 7.30 -35.39 -8.88
CA LEU A 206 8.10 -34.36 -9.56
C LEU A 206 7.40 -33.82 -10.81
N ASN A 207 7.34 -32.50 -10.94
CA ASN A 207 6.84 -31.77 -12.11
C ASN A 207 7.88 -30.74 -12.54
N THR A 208 7.96 -30.48 -13.85
CA THR A 208 8.88 -29.48 -14.42
C THR A 208 8.09 -28.27 -14.90
N LEU A 209 8.35 -27.11 -14.30
CA LEU A 209 7.90 -25.82 -14.80
C LEU A 209 8.98 -25.23 -15.70
N ALA A 210 8.62 -24.83 -16.91
CA ALA A 210 9.51 -24.15 -17.85
C ALA A 210 8.82 -22.89 -18.39
N ILE A 211 9.53 -21.77 -18.47
CA ILE A 211 8.96 -20.48 -18.89
C ILE A 211 9.94 -19.78 -19.81
N GLN A 212 9.43 -19.23 -20.91
CA GLN A 212 10.13 -18.29 -21.77
C GLN A 212 9.58 -16.90 -21.44
N GLY A 213 10.41 -16.02 -20.88
CA GLY A 213 10.09 -14.61 -20.66
C GLY A 213 10.50 -13.77 -21.86
N HIS A 214 9.72 -12.74 -22.18
CA HIS A 214 9.89 -11.87 -23.33
C HIS A 214 9.92 -10.41 -22.89
N ASN A 215 10.96 -9.70 -23.32
CA ASN A 215 11.06 -8.26 -23.18
C ASN A 215 10.38 -7.55 -24.35
N ALA A 216 9.86 -6.33 -24.19
CA ALA A 216 9.37 -5.49 -25.28
C ALA A 216 10.51 -4.73 -25.95
N GLN A 217 10.25 -4.26 -27.17
CA GLN A 217 11.26 -3.55 -27.94
C GLN A 217 11.52 -2.15 -27.36
N ASN A 218 12.78 -1.87 -27.00
CA ASN A 218 13.22 -0.66 -26.30
C ASN A 218 12.75 -0.54 -24.84
N SER A 219 12.29 -1.64 -24.22
CA SER A 219 12.12 -1.70 -22.78
C SER A 219 13.50 -1.87 -22.09
N GLY A 220 13.70 -1.11 -21.02
CA GLY A 220 14.95 -1.11 -20.24
C GLY A 220 14.87 -1.97 -19.00
N ASP A 221 13.66 -2.28 -18.56
CA ASP A 221 13.28 -3.14 -17.47
C ASP A 221 12.88 -4.52 -17.98
N PHE A 222 12.81 -5.46 -17.05
CA PHE A 222 12.32 -6.81 -17.28
C PHE A 222 12.02 -7.41 -15.92
N THR A 223 10.94 -8.16 -15.79
CA THR A 223 10.61 -8.90 -14.57
C THR A 223 10.05 -10.26 -14.93
N LEU A 224 10.50 -11.30 -14.23
CA LEU A 224 10.00 -12.66 -14.37
C LEU A 224 10.05 -13.37 -13.03
N ARG A 225 8.91 -13.41 -12.34
CA ARG A 225 8.77 -13.98 -11.00
C ARG A 225 7.62 -14.99 -10.91
N PRO A 226 7.83 -16.21 -11.42
CA PRO A 226 6.85 -17.30 -11.33
C PRO A 226 6.75 -17.90 -9.93
N THR A 227 5.52 -18.18 -9.52
CA THR A 227 5.17 -18.86 -8.26
C THR A 227 4.04 -19.85 -8.55
N ILE A 228 4.05 -21.05 -7.96
CA ILE A 228 2.90 -21.96 -8.04
C ILE A 228 2.20 -21.96 -6.69
N VAL A 229 0.89 -21.73 -6.73
CA VAL A 229 0.04 -21.67 -5.55
C VAL A 229 -1.17 -22.59 -5.69
N SER A 230 -1.62 -23.16 -4.58
CA SER A 230 -2.97 -23.67 -4.43
C SER A 230 -3.83 -22.59 -3.80
N ARG A 231 -4.91 -22.17 -4.49
CA ARG A 231 -5.80 -21.10 -4.03
C ARG A 231 -7.17 -21.65 -3.66
N THR A 232 -7.61 -21.30 -2.46
CA THR A 232 -8.99 -21.51 -2.01
C THR A 232 -9.67 -20.15 -1.93
N LEU A 233 -10.58 -19.87 -2.87
CA LEU A 233 -11.36 -18.64 -2.88
C LEU A 233 -12.29 -18.60 -1.66
N THR A 234 -12.27 -17.46 -0.96
CA THR A 234 -13.16 -17.14 0.16
C THR A 234 -14.16 -16.08 -0.26
N THR A 235 -15.19 -15.84 0.56
CA THR A 235 -16.17 -14.78 0.29
C THR A 235 -15.55 -13.39 0.50
N GLY A 236 -15.56 -12.56 -0.54
CA GLY A 236 -15.13 -11.15 -0.50
C GLY A 236 -14.05 -10.81 -1.53
N GLU A 237 -13.83 -9.52 -1.76
CA GLU A 237 -12.75 -8.98 -2.60
C GLU A 237 -11.96 -7.90 -1.84
N ARG A 238 -10.64 -7.88 -2.01
CA ARG A 238 -9.82 -6.70 -1.68
C ARG A 238 -9.84 -5.77 -2.87
N ARG A 239 -9.86 -4.47 -2.62
CA ARG A 239 -9.76 -3.45 -3.65
C ARG A 239 -8.46 -2.70 -3.47
N PHE A 240 -7.76 -2.50 -4.58
CA PHE A 240 -6.46 -1.86 -4.61
C PHE A 240 -6.50 -0.70 -5.60
N PHE A 241 -6.05 0.48 -5.17
CA PHE A 241 -5.85 1.61 -6.07
C PHE A 241 -4.63 1.32 -6.94
N LEU A 242 -4.79 1.38 -8.27
CA LEU A 242 -3.73 0.97 -9.19
C LEU A 242 -2.72 2.09 -9.43
N THR A 243 -3.18 3.33 -9.35
CA THR A 243 -2.38 4.54 -9.55
C THR A 243 -2.67 5.59 -8.48
N GLU A 244 -1.70 6.47 -8.28
CA GLU A 244 -1.78 7.63 -7.39
C GLU A 244 -2.82 8.65 -7.90
N SER A 245 -2.87 8.87 -9.22
CA SER A 245 -3.90 9.72 -9.84
C SER A 245 -5.31 9.24 -9.54
N GLU A 246 -5.55 7.93 -9.51
CA GLU A 246 -6.85 7.35 -9.11
C GLU A 246 -7.20 7.64 -7.65
N LEU A 247 -6.22 7.56 -6.73
CA LEU A 247 -6.40 7.97 -5.33
C LEU A 247 -6.77 9.46 -5.25
N GLN A 248 -5.97 10.32 -5.89
CA GLN A 248 -6.14 11.78 -5.91
C GLN A 248 -7.46 12.24 -6.56
N ARG A 249 -8.07 11.42 -7.44
CA ARG A 249 -9.41 11.70 -8.02
C ARG A 249 -10.54 11.49 -7.02
N THR A 250 -10.34 10.73 -5.96
CA THR A 250 -11.39 10.33 -5.01
C THR A 250 -12.09 11.54 -4.37
N PRO A 251 -11.38 12.54 -3.81
CA PRO A 251 -12.01 13.75 -3.28
C PRO A 251 -12.87 14.51 -4.30
N PHE A 252 -12.46 14.55 -5.58
CA PHE A 252 -13.24 15.18 -6.65
C PHE A 252 -14.53 14.45 -6.93
N ILE A 253 -14.49 13.11 -7.07
CA ILE A 253 -15.68 12.30 -7.34
C ILE A 253 -16.68 12.44 -6.19
N ARG A 254 -16.21 12.34 -4.94
CA ARG A 254 -17.04 12.51 -3.76
C ARG A 254 -17.65 13.91 -3.71
N GLY A 255 -16.87 14.96 -3.95
CA GLY A 255 -17.36 16.34 -3.95
C GLY A 255 -18.34 16.66 -5.09
N ILE A 256 -18.17 16.07 -6.28
CA ILE A 256 -19.06 16.28 -7.43
C ILE A 256 -20.39 15.55 -7.26
N TYR A 257 -20.39 14.30 -6.78
CA TYR A 257 -21.58 13.45 -6.85
C TYR A 257 -22.31 13.24 -5.53
N SER A 258 -21.62 13.22 -4.38
CA SER A 258 -22.23 12.85 -3.10
C SER A 258 -23.43 13.73 -2.76
N GLU A 259 -24.51 13.14 -2.24
CA GLU A 259 -25.61 13.91 -1.65
C GLU A 259 -25.29 14.41 -0.23
N TYR A 260 -24.32 13.80 0.46
CA TYR A 260 -23.85 14.20 1.79
C TYR A 260 -22.64 15.15 1.72
N GLN A 261 -22.84 16.29 1.05
CA GLN A 261 -21.79 17.27 0.77
C GLN A 261 -21.03 17.75 2.02
N LEU A 262 -21.73 18.03 3.14
CA LEU A 262 -21.07 18.48 4.37
C LEU A 262 -20.06 17.44 4.88
N GLN A 263 -20.44 16.16 4.81
CA GLN A 263 -19.55 15.06 5.20
C GLN A 263 -18.30 15.02 4.31
N LYS A 264 -18.43 15.25 2.99
CA LYS A 264 -17.28 15.21 2.06
C LYS A 264 -16.36 16.43 2.19
N VAL A 265 -16.91 17.62 2.45
CA VAL A 265 -16.11 18.82 2.76
C VAL A 265 -15.37 18.64 4.09
N LEU A 266 -16.03 18.08 5.12
CA LEU A 266 -15.34 17.78 6.38
C LEU A 266 -14.32 16.66 6.25
N GLY A 267 -14.58 15.63 5.43
CA GLY A 267 -13.62 14.56 5.15
C GLY A 267 -12.33 15.07 4.50
N GLU A 268 -12.46 15.97 3.51
CA GLU A 268 -11.30 16.69 2.93
C GLU A 268 -10.60 17.58 3.97
N PHE A 269 -11.37 18.32 4.78
CA PHE A 269 -10.78 19.11 5.87
C PHE A 269 -10.00 18.25 6.87
N TRP A 270 -10.50 17.07 7.24
CA TRP A 270 -9.83 16.18 8.19
C TRP A 270 -8.61 15.48 7.60
N GLU A 271 -8.66 15.08 6.33
CA GLU A 271 -7.48 14.58 5.62
C GLU A 271 -6.40 15.66 5.56
N ASN A 272 -6.76 16.89 5.21
CA ASN A 272 -5.81 17.99 5.20
C ASN A 272 -5.28 18.34 6.61
N HIS A 273 -6.12 18.19 7.64
CA HIS A 273 -5.76 18.45 9.03
C HIS A 273 -4.81 17.39 9.62
N PHE A 274 -4.95 16.14 9.19
CA PHE A 274 -4.16 14.99 9.62
C PHE A 274 -3.32 14.45 8.45
N LEU A 275 -2.82 15.35 7.60
CA LEU A 275 -2.24 14.99 6.32
C LEU A 275 -1.05 14.05 6.47
N THR A 276 -0.94 13.13 5.53
CA THR A 276 0.13 12.16 5.34
C THR A 276 0.73 12.27 3.95
N ASP A 277 1.91 11.68 3.77
CA ASP A 277 2.65 11.66 2.51
C ASP A 277 2.80 10.22 2.02
N GLU A 278 2.16 9.93 0.89
CA GLU A 278 2.17 8.61 0.27
C GLU A 278 3.59 8.15 -0.05
N ASP A 279 4.47 9.08 -0.47
CA ASP A 279 5.82 8.76 -0.93
C ASP A 279 6.68 8.18 0.20
N LYS A 280 6.54 8.71 1.43
CA LYS A 280 7.19 8.13 2.62
C LYS A 280 6.69 6.72 2.93
N LEU A 281 5.39 6.47 2.80
CA LEU A 281 4.82 5.14 3.00
C LEU A 281 5.30 4.17 1.90
N HIS A 282 5.33 4.65 0.66
CA HIS A 282 5.83 3.92 -0.49
C HIS A 282 7.30 3.52 -0.30
N ASP A 283 8.17 4.43 0.14
CA ASP A 283 9.59 4.18 0.40
C ASP A 283 9.80 3.11 1.48
N LEU A 284 9.04 3.17 2.58
CA LEU A 284 9.08 2.16 3.63
C LEU A 284 8.67 0.79 3.09
N LEU A 285 7.55 0.71 2.38
CA LEU A 285 7.06 -0.54 1.81
C LEU A 285 8.02 -1.10 0.76
N GLY A 286 8.69 -0.25 -0.02
CA GLY A 286 9.67 -0.68 -1.01
C GLY A 286 10.99 -1.18 -0.40
N ALA A 287 11.34 -0.67 0.78
CA ALA A 287 12.46 -1.13 1.59
C ALA A 287 12.15 -2.42 2.38
N GLU A 288 10.88 -2.81 2.49
CA GLU A 288 10.44 -3.92 3.33
C GLU A 288 11.09 -5.25 2.93
N ARG A 289 11.61 -5.97 3.93
CA ARG A 289 12.26 -7.26 3.74
C ARG A 289 11.52 -8.34 4.50
N ASN A 290 11.41 -9.51 3.89
CA ASN A 290 10.95 -10.69 4.60
C ASN A 290 12.03 -11.23 5.54
N ARG A 291 11.69 -12.24 6.34
CA ARG A 291 12.61 -12.86 7.30
C ARG A 291 13.90 -13.46 6.71
N TYR A 292 13.93 -13.70 5.39
CA TYR A 292 15.10 -14.18 4.66
C TYR A 292 15.93 -13.04 4.05
N ASN A 293 15.67 -11.79 4.47
CA ASN A 293 16.34 -10.58 4.02
C ASN A 293 16.10 -10.21 2.54
N HIS A 294 15.10 -10.81 1.89
CA HIS A 294 14.71 -10.46 0.52
C HIS A 294 13.68 -9.32 0.52
N ARG A 295 13.81 -8.38 -0.42
CA ARG A 295 12.77 -7.35 -0.65
C ARG A 295 11.44 -8.03 -1.00
N VAL A 296 10.36 -7.52 -0.42
CA VAL A 296 9.01 -8.07 -0.65
C VAL A 296 8.41 -7.47 -1.91
N TYR A 297 8.26 -6.14 -1.88
CA TYR A 297 7.63 -5.37 -2.94
C TYR A 297 8.70 -4.76 -3.86
N GLY A 298 9.80 -4.22 -3.33
CA GLY A 298 10.72 -3.42 -4.14
C GLY A 298 10.21 -1.99 -4.30
N ASN A 299 10.96 -1.08 -4.93
CA ASN A 299 10.50 0.31 -5.16
C ASN A 299 9.65 0.41 -6.45
N ASN A 300 8.80 -0.59 -6.69
CA ASN A 300 8.07 -0.76 -7.94
C ASN A 300 6.58 -0.40 -7.78
N GLN A 301 5.78 -0.63 -8.84
CA GLN A 301 4.35 -0.31 -8.78
C GLN A 301 3.61 -1.10 -7.68
N GLY A 302 4.09 -2.28 -7.26
CA GLY A 302 3.47 -3.06 -6.19
C GLY A 302 3.50 -2.39 -4.82
N SER A 303 4.59 -1.69 -4.47
CA SER A 303 4.64 -0.87 -3.25
C SER A 303 3.72 0.34 -3.35
N LYS A 304 3.69 1.03 -4.51
CA LYS A 304 2.76 2.14 -4.78
C LYS A 304 1.29 1.75 -4.64
N VAL A 305 0.90 0.62 -5.21
CA VAL A 305 -0.49 0.12 -5.11
C VAL A 305 -0.90 -0.05 -3.64
N LEU A 306 0.03 -0.52 -2.80
CA LEU A 306 -0.23 -0.76 -1.39
C LEU A 306 -0.25 0.52 -0.56
N SER A 307 0.68 1.46 -0.77
CA SER A 307 0.67 2.78 -0.13
C SER A 307 -0.61 3.55 -0.48
N ASN A 308 -0.96 3.66 -1.77
CA ASN A 308 -2.20 4.29 -2.21
C ASN A 308 -3.47 3.68 -1.57
N THR A 309 -3.49 2.35 -1.39
CA THR A 309 -4.62 1.67 -0.75
C THR A 309 -4.70 1.95 0.76
N LEU A 310 -3.57 2.19 1.41
CA LEU A 310 -3.51 2.53 2.84
C LEU A 310 -3.89 3.99 3.08
N GLU A 311 -3.43 4.92 2.23
CA GLU A 311 -3.84 6.33 2.23
C GLU A 311 -5.35 6.47 2.03
N TYR A 312 -5.90 5.76 1.04
CA TYR A 312 -7.34 5.74 0.81
C TYR A 312 -8.11 5.27 2.06
N ALA A 313 -7.64 4.22 2.74
CA ALA A 313 -8.33 3.68 3.91
C ALA A 313 -8.39 4.69 5.07
N GLU A 314 -7.36 5.51 5.22
CA GLU A 314 -7.35 6.61 6.19
C GLU A 314 -8.31 7.74 5.77
N TYR A 315 -8.25 8.17 4.51
CA TYR A 315 -9.19 9.17 3.98
C TYR A 315 -10.66 8.74 4.12
N ASP A 316 -10.94 7.46 3.86
CA ASP A 316 -12.28 6.90 3.96
C ASP A 316 -12.79 6.92 5.41
N PHE A 317 -11.92 6.58 6.36
CA PHE A 317 -12.24 6.70 7.78
C PHE A 317 -12.58 8.13 8.18
N PHE A 318 -11.77 9.12 7.78
CA PHE A 318 -12.02 10.52 8.08
C PHE A 318 -13.33 11.03 7.47
N CYS A 319 -13.65 10.59 6.24
CA CYS A 319 -14.93 10.90 5.61
C CYS A 319 -16.12 10.30 6.38
N ASP A 320 -16.07 9.01 6.71
CA ASP A 320 -17.16 8.31 7.38
C ASP A 320 -17.42 8.85 8.80
N ASN A 321 -16.36 9.30 9.48
CA ASN A 321 -16.41 9.79 10.85
C ASN A 321 -16.34 11.32 10.94
N ALA A 322 -16.51 12.04 9.83
CA ALA A 322 -16.25 13.48 9.74
C ALA A 322 -17.06 14.35 10.72
N LEU A 323 -18.26 13.89 11.11
CA LEU A 323 -19.16 14.54 12.08
C LEU A 323 -19.13 13.87 13.47
N GLY A 324 -18.22 12.92 13.66
CA GLY A 324 -18.11 12.10 14.86
C GLY A 324 -17.45 12.81 16.03
N GLN A 325 -16.79 12.02 16.88
CA GLN A 325 -16.03 12.52 18.00
C GLN A 325 -14.61 12.92 17.53
N PHE A 326 -14.12 14.07 17.99
CA PHE A 326 -12.77 14.54 17.68
C PHE A 326 -11.67 13.61 18.19
N GLY A 327 -11.74 13.09 19.41
CA GLY A 327 -10.71 12.19 19.92
C GLY A 327 -10.64 10.84 19.19
N ASP A 328 -11.69 10.42 18.48
CA ASP A 328 -11.66 9.22 17.65
C ASP A 328 -10.91 9.52 16.36
N LEU A 329 -11.14 10.69 15.76
CA LEU A 329 -10.35 11.17 14.61
C LEU A 329 -8.87 11.31 14.99
N LEU A 330 -8.58 11.93 16.14
CA LEU A 330 -7.22 12.10 16.65
C LEU A 330 -6.52 10.76 16.96
N LEU A 331 -7.21 9.84 17.63
CA LEU A 331 -6.67 8.51 17.96
C LEU A 331 -6.49 7.64 16.71
N TYR A 332 -7.41 7.74 15.74
CA TYR A 332 -7.26 7.06 14.47
C TYR A 332 -6.04 7.57 13.72
N SER A 333 -5.90 8.89 13.56
CA SER A 333 -4.69 9.51 13.00
C SER A 333 -3.43 9.00 13.71
N ALA A 334 -3.39 9.02 15.05
CA ALA A 334 -2.24 8.53 15.82
C ALA A 334 -1.88 7.05 15.55
N SER A 335 -2.84 6.23 15.11
CA SER A 335 -2.69 4.77 14.97
C SER A 335 -2.82 4.28 13.52
N SER A 336 -3.02 5.17 12.56
CA SER A 336 -3.11 4.81 11.15
C SER A 336 -1.72 4.42 10.64
N VAL A 337 -1.69 3.49 9.68
CA VAL A 337 -0.42 3.05 9.09
C VAL A 337 0.29 4.22 8.38
N PRO A 338 -0.37 5.04 7.55
CA PRO A 338 0.27 6.18 6.93
C PRO A 338 0.88 7.16 7.94
N MET A 339 0.14 7.60 8.96
CA MET A 339 0.62 8.59 9.94
C MET A 339 1.79 8.06 10.79
N LEU A 340 1.73 6.79 11.22
CA LEU A 340 2.82 6.17 11.98
C LEU A 340 4.14 6.15 11.21
N VAL A 341 4.06 5.99 9.88
CA VAL A 341 5.23 5.99 8.99
C VAL A 341 5.65 7.42 8.69
N TYR A 342 4.71 8.30 8.35
CA TYR A 342 4.96 9.68 7.94
C TYR A 342 5.75 10.49 8.97
N LEU A 343 5.38 10.37 10.25
CA LEU A 343 6.01 11.09 11.36
C LEU A 343 6.98 10.22 12.18
N ASP A 344 7.49 9.15 11.58
CA ASP A 344 8.54 8.28 12.14
C ASP A 344 8.20 7.67 13.53
N SER A 345 6.91 7.53 13.85
CA SER A 345 6.45 6.91 15.09
C SER A 345 6.91 5.45 15.18
N ILE A 346 7.03 4.75 14.05
CA ILE A 346 7.59 3.39 13.99
C ILE A 346 9.03 3.29 14.51
N LEU A 347 9.78 4.40 14.55
CA LEU A 347 11.15 4.49 15.06
C LEU A 347 11.19 4.94 16.54
N ASN A 348 10.06 5.40 17.09
CA ASN A 348 9.96 5.94 18.44
C ASN A 348 10.05 4.84 19.51
N ASN A 349 11.10 4.88 20.33
CA ASN A 349 11.34 3.87 21.37
C ASN A 349 11.87 4.51 22.67
N ALA A 350 11.73 3.79 23.78
CA ALA A 350 12.06 4.28 25.13
C ALA A 350 13.51 4.78 25.27
N ALA A 351 14.46 4.25 24.49
CA ALA A 351 15.85 4.68 24.55
C ALA A 351 16.11 5.95 23.71
N GLN A 352 15.29 6.19 22.69
CA GLN A 352 15.38 7.34 21.78
C GLN A 352 13.95 7.83 21.46
N PRO A 353 13.30 8.57 22.39
CA PRO A 353 12.00 9.18 22.11
C PRO A 353 12.08 10.10 20.89
N ASN A 354 11.12 9.96 19.97
CA ASN A 354 11.02 10.78 18.76
C ASN A 354 9.94 11.85 18.95
N GLU A 355 10.33 13.12 18.82
CA GLU A 355 9.44 14.27 19.03
C GLU A 355 8.58 14.62 17.81
N ASN A 356 8.81 14.05 16.62
CA ASN A 356 8.10 14.47 15.39
C ASN A 356 6.58 14.44 15.57
N TYR A 357 5.99 13.26 15.83
CA TYR A 357 4.55 13.15 16.07
C TYR A 357 4.09 13.90 17.33
N ALA A 358 4.91 13.94 18.37
CA ALA A 358 4.59 14.62 19.62
C ALA A 358 4.47 16.15 19.46
N ARG A 359 5.27 16.71 18.55
CA ARG A 359 5.15 18.10 18.12
C ARG A 359 3.85 18.26 17.35
N GLU A 360 3.64 17.50 16.27
CA GLU A 360 2.46 17.71 15.43
C GLU A 360 1.13 17.51 16.16
N ILE A 361 1.04 16.53 17.07
CA ILE A 361 -0.19 16.34 17.85
C ILE A 361 -0.52 17.56 18.72
N LEU A 362 0.48 18.25 19.29
CA LEU A 362 0.27 19.45 20.10
C LEU A 362 0.13 20.72 19.23
N GLU A 363 1.03 20.92 18.27
CA GLU A 363 1.14 22.16 17.50
C GLU A 363 0.12 22.25 16.36
N LEU A 364 -0.11 21.14 15.63
CA LEU A 364 -0.87 21.15 14.38
C LEU A 364 -2.25 20.52 14.52
N HIS A 365 -2.36 19.46 15.32
CA HIS A 365 -3.59 18.69 15.43
C HIS A 365 -4.49 19.13 16.59
N THR A 366 -3.97 19.79 17.64
CA THR A 366 -4.79 20.13 18.81
C THR A 366 -4.70 21.57 19.29
N LEU A 367 -3.56 22.04 19.79
CA LEU A 367 -3.51 23.32 20.51
C LEU A 367 -3.22 24.51 19.59
N GLY A 368 -2.52 24.29 18.48
CA GLY A 368 -1.92 25.38 17.71
C GLY A 368 -0.54 25.73 18.24
N VAL A 369 0.34 26.20 17.35
CA VAL A 369 1.72 26.62 17.70
C VAL A 369 1.73 27.61 18.87
N ASP A 370 2.61 27.36 19.83
CA ASP A 370 2.85 28.20 21.02
C ASP A 370 1.62 28.43 21.94
N ASN A 371 0.60 27.56 21.88
CA ASN A 371 -0.66 27.75 22.61
C ASN A 371 -0.80 26.91 23.90
N GLY A 372 0.05 27.19 24.90
CA GLY A 372 -0.15 26.67 26.26
C GLY A 372 0.52 25.32 26.58
N TYR A 373 1.48 24.90 25.77
CA TYR A 373 2.39 23.78 26.03
C TYR A 373 3.85 24.28 26.02
N THR A 374 4.76 23.42 26.45
CA THR A 374 6.21 23.69 26.52
C THR A 374 7.00 22.61 25.76
N GLN A 375 8.28 22.86 25.51
CA GLN A 375 9.17 21.82 24.97
C GLN A 375 9.22 20.57 25.87
N ALA A 376 9.10 20.71 27.19
CA ALA A 376 9.02 19.58 28.10
C ALA A 376 7.74 18.74 27.89
N ASP A 377 6.63 19.38 27.53
CA ASP A 377 5.40 18.67 27.20
C ASP A 377 5.55 17.86 25.91
N ILE A 378 6.26 18.40 24.90
CA ILE A 378 6.59 17.65 23.68
C ILE A 378 7.45 16.43 24.00
N GLU A 379 8.48 16.59 24.84
CA GLU A 379 9.34 15.49 25.28
C GLU A 379 8.54 14.39 26.01
N GLU A 380 7.61 14.76 26.91
CA GLU A 380 6.77 13.80 27.63
C GLU A 380 5.72 13.13 26.72
N VAL A 381 5.15 13.85 25.76
CA VAL A 381 4.26 13.27 24.74
C VAL A 381 5.02 12.32 23.81
N ALA A 382 6.28 12.61 23.46
CA ALA A 382 7.13 11.70 22.69
C ALA A 382 7.28 10.35 23.41
N ARG A 383 7.45 10.39 24.74
CA ARG A 383 7.53 9.18 25.57
C ARG A 383 6.21 8.40 25.58
N ILE A 384 5.04 9.06 25.52
CA ILE A 384 3.72 8.39 25.45
C ILE A 384 3.60 7.48 24.23
N PHE A 385 4.08 7.95 23.07
CA PHE A 385 3.97 7.21 21.80
C PHE A 385 5.11 6.21 21.56
N THR A 386 6.03 6.03 22.51
CA THR A 386 7.09 5.01 22.38
C THR A 386 6.51 3.60 22.24
N GLY A 387 7.06 2.80 21.32
CA GLY A 387 6.61 1.44 21.06
C GLY A 387 5.41 1.33 20.11
N TRP A 388 4.83 2.43 19.65
CA TRP A 388 3.82 2.41 18.58
C TRP A 388 4.50 2.03 17.25
N THR A 389 3.94 1.07 16.53
CA THR A 389 4.57 0.53 15.32
C THR A 389 3.52 -0.09 14.39
N VAL A 390 3.96 -0.69 13.30
CA VAL A 390 3.11 -1.40 12.34
C VAL A 390 3.53 -2.86 12.23
N THR A 391 2.57 -3.72 11.89
CA THR A 391 2.86 -5.12 11.58
C THR A 391 1.89 -5.67 10.56
N ARG A 392 2.20 -6.83 10.00
CA ARG A 392 1.27 -7.58 9.15
C ARG A 392 0.59 -8.67 9.94
N VAL A 393 -0.72 -8.76 9.78
CA VAL A 393 -1.57 -9.81 10.38
C VAL A 393 -2.39 -10.54 9.33
N PRO A 394 -2.78 -11.80 9.55
CA PRO A 394 -3.74 -12.48 8.69
C PRO A 394 -5.00 -11.64 8.55
N THR A 395 -5.55 -11.56 7.34
CA THR A 395 -6.79 -10.81 7.07
C THR A 395 -7.93 -11.15 8.02
N ALA A 396 -8.07 -12.43 8.40
CA ALA A 396 -9.11 -12.89 9.31
C ALA A 396 -8.97 -12.37 10.74
N MET A 397 -7.84 -11.76 11.08
CA MET A 397 -7.53 -11.20 12.41
C MET A 397 -7.50 -9.66 12.42
N VAL A 398 -7.78 -9.03 11.28
CA VAL A 398 -7.90 -7.57 11.20
C VAL A 398 -9.13 -7.15 12.01
N GLN A 399 -8.92 -6.26 12.96
CA GLN A 399 -9.96 -5.67 13.79
C GLN A 399 -10.31 -4.28 13.23
N ASN A 400 -11.56 -3.85 13.40
CA ASN A 400 -11.97 -2.49 13.05
C ASN A 400 -11.55 -1.51 14.14
N PHE A 401 -11.54 -0.22 13.83
CA PHE A 401 -11.41 0.81 14.87
C PHE A 401 -12.66 0.81 15.78
N PRO A 402 -12.53 1.01 17.10
CA PRO A 402 -11.29 1.21 17.87
C PRO A 402 -10.65 -0.10 18.38
N ASP A 403 -11.27 -1.26 18.14
CA ASP A 403 -10.87 -2.55 18.73
C ASP A 403 -9.38 -2.90 18.50
N TYR A 404 -8.80 -2.52 17.36
CA TYR A 404 -7.38 -2.79 17.09
C TYR A 404 -6.42 -1.95 17.93
N VAL A 405 -6.83 -0.74 18.36
CA VAL A 405 -6.04 0.13 19.24
C VAL A 405 -6.22 -0.29 20.69
N ASP A 406 -7.45 -0.65 21.07
CA ASP A 406 -7.78 -1.13 22.42
C ASP A 406 -7.06 -2.46 22.73
N ASN A 407 -6.97 -3.34 21.73
CA ASN A 407 -6.37 -4.67 21.84
C ASN A 407 -5.30 -4.87 20.75
N PRO A 408 -4.16 -4.17 20.86
CA PRO A 408 -3.14 -4.17 19.82
C PRO A 408 -2.39 -5.49 19.75
N VAL A 409 -1.79 -5.74 18.59
CA VAL A 409 -0.81 -6.80 18.45
C VAL A 409 0.44 -6.39 19.22
N THR A 410 0.83 -7.16 20.24
CA THR A 410 1.91 -6.79 21.18
C THR A 410 3.25 -7.50 21.00
N SER A 411 3.27 -8.49 20.12
CA SER A 411 4.47 -9.29 19.84
C SER A 411 5.37 -8.59 18.82
N SER A 412 6.68 -8.68 19.02
CA SER A 412 7.64 -8.39 17.94
C SER A 412 7.29 -9.23 16.70
N PRO A 413 7.41 -8.68 15.47
CA PRO A 413 7.15 -9.38 14.23
C PRO A 413 7.96 -10.68 14.04
N HIS A 414 8.90 -11.02 14.94
CA HIS A 414 9.73 -12.22 14.78
C HIS A 414 9.58 -13.24 15.93
N ASN A 415 8.63 -13.04 16.85
CA ASN A 415 8.46 -13.98 17.97
C ASN A 415 7.62 -15.21 17.57
N MET A 416 8.29 -16.36 17.49
CA MET A 416 7.67 -17.68 17.31
C MET A 416 8.00 -18.59 18.50
N THR A 417 7.10 -19.51 18.83
CA THR A 417 7.43 -20.62 19.72
C THR A 417 8.21 -21.58 18.87
N GLN A 418 9.53 -21.58 19.01
CA GLN A 418 10.41 -22.52 18.30
C GLN A 418 10.60 -23.79 19.13
N THR A 419 10.37 -24.93 18.48
CA THR A 419 10.76 -26.26 18.93
C THR A 419 11.96 -26.68 18.10
N VAL A 420 13.06 -27.07 18.74
CA VAL A 420 14.22 -27.60 18.04
C VAL A 420 13.95 -29.08 17.76
N LEU A 421 13.94 -29.45 16.48
CA LEU A 421 13.78 -30.85 16.03
C LEU A 421 15.12 -31.56 15.85
N ILE A 422 16.14 -30.80 15.45
CA ILE A 422 17.54 -31.22 15.40
C ILE A 422 18.39 -30.07 15.91
N GLU A 423 19.21 -30.30 16.94
CA GLU A 423 20.08 -29.29 17.55
C GLU A 423 21.54 -29.47 17.10
N ILE A 424 22.30 -28.37 17.11
CA ILE A 424 23.76 -28.43 16.93
C ILE A 424 24.35 -29.21 18.13
N GLY A 425 25.23 -30.16 17.83
CA GLY A 425 25.79 -31.11 18.78
C GLY A 425 24.97 -32.39 18.96
N ASP A 426 23.83 -32.53 18.29
CA ASP A 426 23.10 -33.81 18.26
C ASP A 426 23.96 -34.92 17.64
N GLU A 427 23.77 -36.16 18.09
CA GLU A 427 24.46 -37.32 17.53
C GLU A 427 23.89 -37.66 16.13
N TRP A 428 24.77 -37.70 15.12
CA TRP A 428 24.46 -38.03 13.74
C TRP A 428 25.20 -39.29 13.29
N LYS A 429 24.59 -40.04 12.37
CA LYS A 429 25.29 -41.10 11.65
C LYS A 429 26.13 -40.48 10.55
N TYR A 430 27.38 -40.93 10.41
CA TYR A 430 28.25 -40.47 9.33
C TYR A 430 29.12 -41.59 8.72
N MET A 431 29.48 -41.40 7.45
CA MET A 431 30.36 -42.27 6.67
C MET A 431 31.38 -41.42 5.92
N LYS A 432 32.65 -41.80 5.98
CA LYS A 432 33.75 -41.15 5.25
C LYS A 432 33.61 -41.40 3.74
N GLY A 433 33.88 -40.40 2.91
CA GLY A 433 33.75 -40.46 1.45
C GLY A 433 34.84 -41.24 0.73
N LEU A 434 35.14 -42.46 1.20
CA LEU A 434 36.10 -43.37 0.56
C LEU A 434 35.46 -44.20 -0.56
N GLU A 435 34.13 -44.34 -0.52
CA GLU A 435 33.32 -45.04 -1.50
C GLU A 435 31.88 -44.51 -1.47
N GLU A 436 31.06 -44.92 -2.44
CA GLU A 436 29.63 -44.59 -2.45
C GLU A 436 28.88 -45.34 -1.33
N PRO A 437 28.02 -44.67 -0.54
CA PRO A 437 27.25 -45.37 0.49
C PRO A 437 26.19 -46.33 -0.08
N SER A 438 25.75 -46.07 -1.30
CA SER A 438 24.84 -46.93 -2.05
C SER A 438 25.15 -46.87 -3.54
N PRO A 439 26.15 -47.65 -4.03
CA PRO A 439 26.52 -47.65 -5.43
C PRO A 439 25.42 -48.29 -6.29
N GLY A 440 25.14 -47.67 -7.43
CA GLY A 440 24.23 -48.23 -8.43
C GLY A 440 24.81 -49.46 -9.14
N PRO A 441 24.06 -50.12 -10.04
CA PRO A 441 24.49 -51.34 -10.73
C PRO A 441 25.80 -51.22 -11.52
N VAL A 442 26.20 -49.99 -11.87
CA VAL A 442 27.45 -49.65 -12.59
C VAL A 442 28.45 -48.88 -11.72
N GLY A 443 28.24 -48.81 -10.40
CA GLY A 443 29.15 -48.18 -9.44
C GLY A 443 28.98 -46.66 -9.26
N GLY A 444 27.97 -46.04 -9.89
CA GLY A 444 27.68 -44.61 -9.73
C GLY A 444 26.95 -44.28 -8.42
N ALA A 445 27.01 -43.02 -8.00
CA ALA A 445 26.29 -42.51 -6.82
C ALA A 445 24.77 -42.67 -6.99
N THR A 446 24.08 -42.96 -5.88
CA THR A 446 22.61 -43.00 -5.83
C THR A 446 22.08 -42.28 -4.59
N THR A 447 20.77 -42.05 -4.53
CA THR A 447 20.09 -41.45 -3.37
C THR A 447 19.50 -42.51 -2.43
N LEU A 448 19.76 -43.80 -2.63
CA LEU A 448 19.17 -44.85 -1.78
C LEU A 448 19.57 -44.69 -0.31
N TRP A 449 20.79 -44.24 -0.04
CA TRP A 449 21.30 -43.98 1.31
C TRP A 449 20.57 -42.84 2.05
N THR A 450 19.88 -41.97 1.33
CA THR A 450 19.14 -40.83 1.91
C THR A 450 17.69 -41.19 2.27
N GLN A 451 17.26 -42.44 2.02
CA GLN A 451 15.92 -42.93 2.36
C GLN A 451 15.84 -43.45 3.79
N LEU A 452 14.70 -43.27 4.46
CA LEU A 452 14.51 -43.68 5.86
C LEU A 452 14.81 -45.17 6.10
N ALA A 453 14.51 -46.03 5.13
CA ALA A 453 14.70 -47.48 5.23
C ALA A 453 16.14 -47.97 4.97
N PHE A 454 17.09 -47.07 4.65
CA PHE A 454 18.49 -47.47 4.43
C PHE A 454 19.15 -47.98 5.71
N ASP A 455 19.87 -49.09 5.61
CA ASP A 455 20.63 -49.71 6.71
C ASP A 455 21.98 -49.01 6.89
N ASP A 456 22.08 -48.15 7.91
CA ASP A 456 23.31 -47.45 8.30
C ASP A 456 23.95 -48.06 9.56
N SER A 457 23.64 -49.33 9.90
CA SER A 457 24.18 -49.98 11.10
C SER A 457 25.70 -50.05 11.15
N THR A 458 26.37 -49.94 10.00
CA THR A 458 27.82 -49.92 9.84
C THR A 458 28.44 -48.51 9.88
N TRP A 459 27.63 -47.46 9.85
CA TRP A 459 28.10 -46.07 9.88
C TRP A 459 28.56 -45.68 11.28
N LEU A 460 29.53 -44.78 11.31
CA LEU A 460 30.03 -44.15 12.52
C LEU A 460 28.95 -43.23 13.11
N SER A 461 29.09 -42.89 14.39
CA SER A 461 28.23 -41.91 15.06
C SER A 461 29.08 -40.85 15.74
N GLY A 462 28.62 -39.60 15.74
CA GLY A 462 29.26 -38.50 16.45
C GLY A 462 28.38 -37.25 16.50
N PRO A 463 28.59 -36.35 17.49
CA PRO A 463 27.90 -35.05 17.53
C PRO A 463 28.25 -34.17 16.31
N THR A 464 27.31 -33.33 15.87
CA THR A 464 27.55 -32.32 14.81
C THR A 464 28.52 -31.22 15.26
N GLY A 465 29.10 -30.51 14.29
CA GLY A 465 30.50 -30.08 14.36
C GLY A 465 31.40 -31.22 13.88
N ILE A 466 31.02 -31.85 12.76
CA ILE A 466 31.81 -32.90 12.13
C ILE A 466 32.70 -32.22 11.10
N GLY A 467 34.01 -32.35 11.27
CA GLY A 467 34.94 -31.54 10.50
C GLY A 467 36.40 -31.86 10.76
N MET A 468 37.30 -30.99 10.28
CA MET A 468 38.73 -31.10 10.50
C MET A 468 39.39 -29.71 10.65
N GLY A 469 40.37 -29.62 11.56
CA GLY A 469 41.56 -28.77 11.41
C GLY A 469 41.59 -27.40 12.11
N ASP A 470 40.47 -26.86 12.55
CA ASP A 470 40.39 -25.61 13.32
C ASP A 470 40.35 -25.81 14.85
N GLY A 471 40.01 -27.02 15.29
CA GLY A 471 39.97 -27.42 16.70
C GLY A 471 38.69 -27.00 17.43
N ASP A 472 37.62 -26.66 16.69
CA ASP A 472 36.30 -26.37 17.26
C ASP A 472 35.22 -27.43 16.94
N ASP A 473 35.55 -28.41 16.10
CA ASP A 473 34.73 -29.58 15.81
C ASP A 473 34.52 -30.52 17.01
N ALA A 474 33.27 -30.96 17.20
CA ALA A 474 32.91 -31.97 18.19
C ALA A 474 33.24 -33.41 17.73
N THR A 475 33.22 -33.66 16.43
CA THR A 475 33.62 -34.92 15.80
C THR A 475 34.73 -34.65 14.79
N VAL A 476 35.97 -34.95 15.16
CA VAL A 476 37.14 -34.64 14.34
C VAL A 476 37.47 -35.77 13.36
N LEU A 477 37.63 -35.41 12.08
CA LEU A 477 38.02 -36.27 10.98
C LEU A 477 39.53 -36.15 10.69
N ASP A 478 40.37 -36.55 11.66
CA ASP A 478 41.84 -36.40 11.64
C ASP A 478 42.55 -37.02 10.42
N ASP A 479 41.90 -37.92 9.70
CA ASP A 479 42.42 -38.63 8.53
C ASP A 479 41.77 -38.20 7.20
N MET A 480 41.06 -37.06 7.17
CA MET A 480 40.46 -36.52 5.94
C MET A 480 41.49 -35.95 4.98
N ASP A 481 42.48 -35.20 5.51
CA ASP A 481 43.56 -34.60 4.72
C ASP A 481 44.30 -35.66 3.88
N ASN A 482 44.44 -35.39 2.57
CA ASN A 482 45.04 -36.25 1.56
C ASN A 482 44.37 -37.63 1.37
N ASN A 483 43.14 -37.84 1.88
CA ASN A 483 42.50 -39.15 1.88
C ASN A 483 41.14 -39.16 1.16
N TYR A 484 40.21 -38.28 1.53
CA TYR A 484 38.88 -38.17 0.91
C TYR A 484 38.39 -36.72 0.88
N THR A 485 37.53 -36.39 -0.08
CA THR A 485 37.06 -35.02 -0.32
C THR A 485 35.67 -34.74 0.25
N CYS A 486 34.96 -35.77 0.72
CA CYS A 486 33.60 -35.63 1.22
C CYS A 486 33.30 -36.57 2.38
N PHE A 487 32.20 -36.31 3.08
CA PHE A 487 31.61 -37.26 4.01
C PHE A 487 30.08 -37.19 3.94
N TYR A 488 29.44 -38.29 4.30
CA TYR A 488 27.99 -38.45 4.28
C TYR A 488 27.47 -38.46 5.70
N THR A 489 26.35 -37.78 5.95
CA THR A 489 25.72 -37.75 7.27
C THR A 489 24.22 -37.96 7.15
N ARG A 490 23.59 -38.53 8.18
CA ARG A 490 22.13 -38.67 8.25
C ARG A 490 21.60 -38.68 9.67
N LYS A 491 20.38 -38.17 9.84
CA LYS A 491 19.68 -38.04 11.12
C LYS A 491 18.19 -38.25 10.95
N ILE A 492 17.63 -39.14 11.77
CA ILE A 492 16.18 -39.30 11.91
C ILE A 492 15.68 -38.23 12.88
N PHE A 493 14.59 -37.57 12.52
CA PHE A 493 13.85 -36.66 13.37
C PHE A 493 12.35 -36.93 13.22
N ASN A 494 11.57 -36.60 14.25
CA ASN A 494 10.16 -36.93 14.30
C ASN A 494 9.30 -35.67 14.10
N ILE A 495 8.27 -35.78 13.26
CA ILE A 495 7.22 -34.76 13.11
C ILE A 495 5.86 -35.42 13.34
N THR A 496 5.14 -35.00 14.38
CA THR A 496 3.83 -35.56 14.73
C THR A 496 2.77 -35.31 13.64
N ASP A 497 2.75 -34.10 13.09
CA ASP A 497 1.79 -33.68 12.07
C ASP A 497 2.52 -32.82 11.02
N PRO A 498 2.76 -33.31 9.80
CA PRO A 498 3.40 -32.53 8.74
C PRO A 498 2.67 -31.22 8.37
N ALA A 499 1.40 -31.07 8.74
CA ALA A 499 0.67 -29.81 8.58
C ALA A 499 0.99 -28.76 9.67
N MET A 500 1.65 -29.18 10.77
CA MET A 500 2.02 -28.36 11.93
C MET A 500 3.48 -28.64 12.33
N PRO A 501 4.39 -27.66 12.20
CA PRO A 501 4.19 -26.27 12.57
C PRO A 501 3.88 -25.38 11.37
N GLU A 502 3.46 -24.13 11.60
CA GLU A 502 3.27 -23.13 10.55
C GLU A 502 4.60 -22.79 9.85
N TYR A 503 5.72 -22.92 10.57
CA TYR A 503 7.06 -22.73 10.06
C TYR A 503 7.98 -23.93 10.31
N LEU A 504 8.78 -24.31 9.32
CA LEU A 504 9.84 -25.31 9.46
C LEU A 504 11.08 -24.80 8.72
N GLU A 505 12.23 -24.77 9.38
CA GLU A 505 13.48 -24.22 8.83
C GLU A 505 14.67 -25.10 9.17
N LEU A 506 15.55 -25.22 8.19
CA LEU A 506 16.86 -25.82 8.32
C LEU A 506 17.91 -24.71 8.24
N SER A 507 18.77 -24.61 9.25
CA SER A 507 19.99 -23.80 9.20
C SER A 507 21.21 -24.69 9.06
N VAL A 508 22.14 -24.35 8.17
CA VAL A 508 23.38 -25.13 7.97
C VAL A 508 24.57 -24.18 7.94
N ASP A 509 25.43 -24.26 8.95
CA ASP A 509 26.77 -23.65 8.91
C ASP A 509 27.76 -24.72 8.44
N PHE A 510 28.59 -24.42 7.45
CA PHE A 510 29.36 -25.45 6.73
C PHE A 510 30.64 -24.92 6.09
N ASP A 511 31.52 -25.84 5.69
CA ASP A 511 32.71 -25.59 4.87
C ASP A 511 33.04 -26.85 4.03
N ASP A 512 33.23 -26.83 2.71
CA ASP A 512 33.16 -25.74 1.72
C ASP A 512 31.84 -25.77 0.90
N GLY A 513 31.18 -26.94 0.91
CA GLY A 513 29.94 -27.17 0.18
C GLY A 513 29.14 -28.35 0.72
N TYR A 514 27.82 -28.34 0.51
CA TYR A 514 26.96 -29.44 0.91
C TYR A 514 25.85 -29.71 -0.10
N VAL A 515 25.34 -30.95 -0.11
CA VAL A 515 24.09 -31.37 -0.75
C VAL A 515 23.18 -31.97 0.31
N CYS A 516 21.94 -31.49 0.40
CA CYS A 516 20.97 -31.86 1.42
C CYS A 516 19.79 -32.63 0.81
N TYR A 517 19.37 -33.68 1.50
CA TYR A 517 18.26 -34.54 1.12
C TYR A 517 17.28 -34.73 2.27
N LEU A 518 15.99 -34.71 1.95
CA LEU A 518 14.89 -35.02 2.86
C LEU A 518 14.11 -36.21 2.30
N ASN A 519 14.03 -37.29 3.09
CA ASN A 519 13.28 -38.50 2.74
C ASN A 519 13.56 -39.05 1.32
N GLY A 520 14.83 -39.04 0.89
CA GLY A 520 15.23 -39.55 -0.42
C GLY A 520 15.32 -38.51 -1.54
N VAL A 521 14.84 -37.28 -1.31
CA VAL A 521 14.76 -36.23 -2.34
C VAL A 521 15.74 -35.11 -2.01
N GLU A 522 16.50 -34.66 -3.00
CA GLU A 522 17.40 -33.50 -2.86
C GLU A 522 16.56 -32.23 -2.64
N ILE A 523 16.85 -31.48 -1.57
CA ILE A 523 16.07 -30.29 -1.19
C ILE A 523 16.88 -29.00 -1.25
N GLN A 524 18.20 -29.08 -1.14
CA GLN A 524 19.08 -27.92 -1.20
C GLN A 524 20.51 -28.36 -1.54
N ARG A 525 21.28 -27.48 -2.18
CA ARG A 525 22.73 -27.59 -2.33
C ARG A 525 23.36 -26.21 -2.21
N SER A 526 24.52 -26.12 -1.55
CA SER A 526 25.23 -24.84 -1.41
C SER A 526 25.55 -24.22 -2.78
N SER A 527 25.77 -22.90 -2.83
CA SER A 527 26.16 -22.18 -4.05
C SER A 527 27.44 -22.74 -4.70
N ASN A 528 28.32 -23.33 -3.90
CA ASN A 528 29.62 -23.85 -4.33
C ASN A 528 29.56 -25.28 -4.90
N MET A 529 28.38 -25.87 -5.09
CA MET A 529 28.27 -27.25 -5.56
C MET A 529 27.41 -27.36 -6.86
N ASN A 530 28.02 -27.93 -7.91
CA ASN A 530 27.44 -28.07 -9.26
C ASN A 530 26.62 -29.36 -9.45
N GLY A 531 25.86 -29.44 -10.56
CA GLY A 531 25.19 -30.67 -11.02
C GLY A 531 23.88 -31.02 -10.28
N THR A 532 22.87 -30.16 -10.38
CA THR A 532 21.53 -30.37 -9.79
C THR A 532 20.83 -31.61 -10.35
N GLY A 533 20.14 -32.38 -9.48
CA GLY A 533 19.28 -33.50 -9.90
C GLY A 533 19.98 -34.85 -10.05
N SER A 534 21.29 -34.93 -9.78
CA SER A 534 22.02 -36.19 -9.67
C SER A 534 22.96 -36.15 -8.46
N PRO A 535 23.01 -37.22 -7.64
CA PRO A 535 23.87 -37.24 -6.46
C PRO A 535 25.35 -37.14 -6.89
N PRO A 536 26.14 -36.22 -6.32
CA PRO A 536 27.57 -36.14 -6.62
C PRO A 536 28.29 -37.44 -6.24
N PRO A 537 29.26 -37.91 -7.05
CA PRO A 537 30.13 -39.01 -6.64
C PRO A 537 30.95 -38.61 -5.40
N HIS A 538 31.41 -39.59 -4.62
CA HIS A 538 32.26 -39.37 -3.44
C HIS A 538 33.58 -38.64 -3.76
N THR A 539 34.00 -38.65 -5.03
CA THR A 539 35.19 -37.93 -5.52
C THR A 539 34.91 -36.49 -5.94
N ALA A 540 33.67 -36.01 -5.85
CA ALA A 540 33.33 -34.63 -6.18
C ALA A 540 33.89 -33.66 -5.14
N VAL A 541 34.20 -32.45 -5.59
CA VAL A 541 34.71 -31.34 -4.77
C VAL A 541 33.80 -30.13 -4.92
N ALA A 542 33.84 -29.24 -3.93
CA ALA A 542 33.26 -27.91 -4.05
C ALA A 542 33.98 -27.12 -5.16
N THR A 543 33.30 -26.13 -5.71
CA THR A 543 33.79 -25.28 -6.83
C THR A 543 34.28 -23.92 -6.37
N GLY A 544 34.02 -23.57 -5.11
CA GLY A 544 34.50 -22.38 -4.41
C GLY A 544 34.57 -22.67 -2.93
N GLY A 545 35.34 -21.87 -2.19
CA GLY A 545 35.47 -22.01 -0.74
C GLY A 545 34.37 -21.29 0.04
N HIS A 546 34.09 -21.76 1.26
CA HIS A 546 33.14 -21.12 2.17
C HIS A 546 33.45 -21.50 3.62
N GLU A 547 33.60 -20.53 4.50
CA GLU A 547 33.96 -20.77 5.90
C GLU A 547 32.72 -20.85 6.81
N ALA A 548 32.70 -21.81 7.74
CA ALA A 548 31.71 -21.85 8.81
C ALA A 548 31.96 -20.70 9.81
N SER A 549 31.17 -19.63 9.70
CA SER A 549 31.47 -18.33 10.35
C SER A 549 30.38 -17.85 11.29
N GLY A 550 29.44 -18.73 11.68
CA GLY A 550 28.25 -18.36 12.44
C GLY A 550 27.18 -17.67 11.58
N ARG A 551 27.28 -17.81 10.25
CA ARG A 551 26.34 -17.25 9.27
C ARG A 551 25.75 -18.38 8.42
N PRO A 552 24.88 -19.22 9.00
CA PRO A 552 24.38 -20.40 8.31
C PRO A 552 23.51 -20.05 7.10
N ASP A 553 23.48 -20.96 6.13
CA ASP A 553 22.42 -21.01 5.12
C ASP A 553 21.09 -21.25 5.83
N LEU A 554 20.08 -20.40 5.60
CA LEU A 554 18.71 -20.59 6.10
C LEU A 554 17.79 -21.10 5.00
N ILE A 555 17.14 -22.23 5.23
CA ILE A 555 16.34 -22.95 4.24
C ILE A 555 14.92 -23.16 4.80
N ASP A 556 13.94 -22.55 4.14
CA ASP A 556 12.51 -22.77 4.43
C ASP A 556 12.08 -24.17 3.99
N LEU A 557 11.72 -25.03 4.93
CA LEU A 557 11.25 -26.39 4.63
C LEU A 557 9.72 -26.49 4.46
N ASN A 558 8.94 -25.40 4.63
CA ASN A 558 7.48 -25.47 4.56
C ASN A 558 6.95 -25.89 3.18
N HIS A 559 7.62 -25.50 2.11
CA HIS A 559 7.23 -25.89 0.75
C HIS A 559 7.51 -27.38 0.47
N LEU A 560 8.33 -28.02 1.32
CA LEU A 560 8.71 -29.43 1.22
C LEU A 560 7.79 -30.33 2.08
N ARG A 561 6.69 -29.80 2.62
CA ARG A 561 5.67 -30.58 3.32
C ARG A 561 5.20 -31.84 2.57
N PRO A 562 5.07 -31.85 1.22
CA PRO A 562 4.74 -33.07 0.49
C PRO A 562 5.77 -34.21 0.67
N LEU A 563 7.01 -33.90 1.05
CA LEU A 563 8.05 -34.89 1.37
C LEU A 563 7.97 -35.39 2.81
N LEU A 564 7.35 -34.63 3.72
CA LEU A 564 7.27 -34.99 5.13
C LEU A 564 6.16 -35.99 5.39
N VAL A 565 6.42 -36.95 6.26
CA VAL A 565 5.44 -37.94 6.73
C VAL A 565 5.23 -37.77 8.23
N ALA A 566 4.02 -38.09 8.70
CA ALA A 566 3.76 -38.15 10.13
C ALA A 566 4.61 -39.28 10.76
N GLY A 567 5.35 -38.96 11.81
CA GLY A 567 6.34 -39.84 12.43
C GLY A 567 7.75 -39.51 11.98
N ASP A 568 8.53 -40.56 11.70
CA ASP A 568 9.96 -40.45 11.43
C ASP A 568 10.24 -39.94 10.02
N ASN A 569 11.10 -38.95 9.94
CA ASN A 569 11.65 -38.36 8.73
C ASN A 569 13.17 -38.43 8.81
N ILE A 570 13.84 -38.51 7.66
CA ILE A 570 15.30 -38.54 7.58
C ILE A 570 15.81 -37.30 6.85
N LEU A 571 16.77 -36.62 7.49
CA LEU A 571 17.58 -35.59 6.87
C LEU A 571 18.97 -36.16 6.61
N ALA A 572 19.51 -35.95 5.42
CA ALA A 572 20.78 -36.51 4.99
C ALA A 572 21.61 -35.46 4.25
N PHE A 573 22.93 -35.46 4.45
CA PHE A 573 23.83 -34.52 3.82
C PHE A 573 25.06 -35.21 3.25
N GLN A 574 25.56 -34.65 2.15
CA GLN A 574 26.88 -34.92 1.61
C GLN A 574 27.68 -33.62 1.66
N ILE A 575 28.77 -33.60 2.43
CA ILE A 575 29.59 -32.40 2.68
C ILE A 575 30.89 -32.57 1.91
N HIS A 576 31.34 -31.52 1.22
CA HIS A 576 32.46 -31.54 0.29
C HIS A 576 33.47 -30.45 0.60
N ASN A 577 34.75 -30.80 0.48
CA ASN A 577 35.85 -29.86 0.44
C ASN A 577 36.16 -29.42 -0.99
N LEU A 578 36.82 -28.28 -1.11
CA LEU A 578 37.33 -27.70 -2.36
C LEU A 578 38.44 -28.56 -2.97
N SER A 579 39.20 -29.30 -2.15
CA SER A 579 40.26 -30.19 -2.62
C SER A 579 40.57 -31.32 -1.63
N ILE A 580 41.27 -32.36 -2.08
CA ILE A 580 41.71 -33.48 -1.22
C ILE A 580 42.75 -33.06 -0.17
N THR A 581 43.38 -31.91 -0.34
CA THR A 581 44.35 -31.33 0.61
C THR A 581 43.72 -30.26 1.50
N ASN A 582 42.40 -29.99 1.36
CA ASN A 582 41.75 -29.01 2.22
C ASN A 582 41.41 -29.64 3.57
N ASN A 583 41.65 -28.93 4.65
CA ASN A 583 41.68 -29.47 6.00
C ASN A 583 40.91 -28.61 7.01
N ASP A 584 39.82 -27.97 6.58
CA ASP A 584 38.98 -27.00 7.30
C ASP A 584 37.48 -27.36 7.24
N ALA A 585 37.15 -28.59 6.82
CA ALA A 585 35.76 -29.01 6.67
C ALA A 585 34.98 -28.79 7.97
N SER A 586 33.74 -28.32 7.87
CA SER A 586 32.91 -28.05 9.04
C SER A 586 31.43 -28.29 8.72
N PHE A 587 30.65 -28.82 9.67
CA PHE A 587 29.22 -29.13 9.43
C PHE A 587 28.35 -29.06 10.69
N LEU A 588 27.48 -28.06 10.72
CA LEU A 588 26.63 -27.69 11.86
C LEU A 588 25.17 -27.46 11.39
N PRO A 589 24.38 -28.53 11.20
CA PRO A 589 22.98 -28.42 10.84
C PRO A 589 22.09 -28.22 12.07
N ARG A 590 20.98 -27.49 11.89
CA ARG A 590 19.92 -27.33 12.89
C ARG A 590 18.56 -27.30 12.21
N VAL A 591 17.57 -27.99 12.76
CA VAL A 591 16.18 -27.90 12.28
C VAL A 591 15.31 -27.36 13.38
N THR A 592 14.60 -26.27 13.07
CA THR A 592 13.64 -25.66 13.99
C THR A 592 12.24 -25.63 13.39
N ALA A 593 11.27 -25.85 14.26
CA ALA A 593 9.85 -25.89 13.99
C ALA A 593 9.18 -24.74 14.76
N GLY A 594 8.47 -23.84 14.08
CA GLY A 594 7.91 -22.63 14.68
C GLY A 594 6.39 -22.54 14.53
N VAL A 595 5.70 -22.17 15.61
CA VAL A 595 4.35 -21.59 15.51
C VAL A 595 4.46 -20.12 15.91
N PRO A 596 3.96 -19.16 15.11
CA PRO A 596 3.86 -17.76 15.52
C PRO A 596 3.27 -17.67 16.92
N THR A 597 3.94 -16.94 17.83
CA THR A 597 3.43 -16.76 19.21
C THR A 597 2.25 -15.80 19.28
N SER A 598 1.87 -15.23 18.14
CA SER A 598 0.93 -14.12 18.02
C SER A 598 0.47 -13.94 16.58
N ARG A 599 -0.47 -13.01 16.39
CA ARG A 599 -1.20 -12.65 15.17
C ARG A 599 -0.32 -12.18 13.97
N HIS A 600 1.00 -12.32 14.01
CA HIS A 600 1.91 -11.83 12.99
C HIS A 600 2.07 -12.82 11.82
N ILE A 601 2.25 -12.30 10.61
CA ILE A 601 2.70 -13.07 9.44
C ILE A 601 3.80 -12.36 8.67
N ASP A 602 4.69 -13.14 8.06
CA ASP A 602 5.85 -12.66 7.30
C ASP A 602 5.44 -11.70 6.18
N SER A 603 6.32 -10.77 5.84
CA SER A 603 6.03 -9.66 4.93
C SER A 603 5.73 -10.11 3.49
N ASN A 604 6.16 -11.32 3.12
CA ASN A 604 5.87 -11.93 1.82
C ASN A 604 4.55 -12.73 1.77
N ASP A 605 3.82 -12.89 2.87
CA ASP A 605 2.57 -13.65 2.88
C ASP A 605 1.45 -12.84 2.20
N PRO A 606 0.84 -13.32 1.11
CA PRO A 606 -0.21 -12.59 0.38
C PRO A 606 -1.49 -12.38 1.22
N ASN A 607 -1.67 -13.14 2.30
CA ASN A 607 -2.84 -13.07 3.17
C ASN A 607 -2.76 -11.96 4.23
N GLY A 608 -1.65 -11.24 4.29
CA GLY A 608 -1.39 -10.18 5.26
C GLY A 608 -2.00 -8.83 4.95
N LYS A 609 -2.44 -8.13 6.00
CA LYS A 609 -2.74 -6.70 5.98
C LYS A 609 -1.87 -5.98 6.99
N TRP A 610 -1.38 -4.79 6.61
CA TRP A 610 -0.72 -3.88 7.53
C TRP A 610 -1.73 -3.31 8.51
N VAL A 611 -1.38 -3.30 9.79
CA VAL A 611 -2.19 -2.78 10.89
C VAL A 611 -1.28 -2.17 11.94
N PHE A 612 -1.86 -1.33 12.80
CA PHE A 612 -1.25 -0.89 14.04
C PHE A 612 -0.78 -2.07 14.91
N ALA A 613 0.38 -1.91 15.51
CA ALA A 613 0.93 -2.79 16.52
C ALA A 613 1.58 -1.97 17.63
N PHE A 614 1.72 -2.59 18.79
CA PHE A 614 2.39 -2.00 19.94
C PHE A 614 3.54 -2.91 20.36
N ASN A 615 4.72 -2.38 20.61
CA ASN A 615 5.84 -3.14 21.14
C ASN A 615 6.11 -2.71 22.59
N PRO A 616 5.62 -3.47 23.59
CA PRO A 616 5.78 -3.13 24.99
C PRO A 616 7.24 -3.06 25.46
N LEU A 617 8.17 -3.72 24.76
CA LEU A 617 9.60 -3.68 25.10
C LEU A 617 10.25 -2.35 24.70
N ASN A 618 9.66 -1.65 23.73
CA ASN A 618 10.12 -0.36 23.26
C ASN A 618 9.36 0.80 23.94
N HIS A 619 8.39 0.53 24.81
CA HIS A 619 7.61 1.56 25.48
C HIS A 619 8.29 2.03 26.78
N ASP A 620 8.36 3.34 26.97
CA ASP A 620 8.75 3.95 28.23
C ASP A 620 7.60 3.78 29.22
N ASN A 621 7.79 2.98 30.26
CA ASN A 621 6.76 2.68 31.25
C ASN A 621 6.88 3.51 32.54
N GLU A 622 7.69 4.57 32.55
CA GLU A 622 7.74 5.51 33.65
C GLU A 622 6.54 6.46 33.62
N SER A 623 6.30 7.15 34.73
CA SER A 623 5.26 8.18 34.82
C SER A 623 5.67 9.40 34.01
N LYS A 624 4.71 9.96 33.29
CA LYS A 624 4.88 11.14 32.43
C LYS A 624 3.93 12.22 32.91
N THR A 625 4.41 13.46 33.00
CA THR A 625 3.59 14.60 33.44
C THR A 625 3.56 15.65 32.35
N ILE A 626 2.37 15.91 31.83
CA ILE A 626 2.11 16.83 30.72
C ILE A 626 1.31 18.01 31.25
N PHE A 627 1.59 19.21 30.76
CA PHE A 627 1.03 20.50 31.20
C PHE A 627 1.28 20.79 32.68
N THR A 628 2.52 20.51 33.13
CA THR A 628 2.92 20.60 34.55
C THR A 628 2.56 21.96 35.15
N GLY A 629 1.87 21.95 36.28
CA GLY A 629 1.48 23.15 37.03
C GLY A 629 0.29 23.93 36.45
N THR A 630 -0.36 23.42 35.40
CA THR A 630 -1.58 23.99 34.83
C THR A 630 -2.84 23.30 35.39
N PRO A 631 -4.04 23.89 35.23
CA PRO A 631 -5.31 23.22 35.56
C PRO A 631 -5.60 21.95 34.75
N TYR A 632 -4.83 21.69 33.68
CA TYR A 632 -5.00 20.58 32.75
C TYR A 632 -3.86 19.56 32.85
N GLU A 633 -3.08 19.61 33.94
CA GLU A 633 -1.98 18.67 34.19
C GLU A 633 -2.47 17.22 34.09
N LEU A 634 -1.86 16.46 33.19
CA LEU A 634 -2.06 15.03 33.04
C LEU A 634 -0.85 14.31 33.63
N VAL A 635 -1.10 13.31 34.48
CA VAL A 635 -0.06 12.41 34.99
C VAL A 635 -0.42 10.99 34.58
N THR A 636 0.35 10.40 33.65
CA THR A 636 0.20 8.98 33.33
C THR A 636 0.86 8.14 34.42
N PRO A 637 0.23 7.02 34.83
CA PRO A 637 0.79 6.16 35.87
C PRO A 637 2.00 5.36 35.36
N ALA A 638 3.03 5.22 36.19
CA ALA A 638 4.13 4.31 35.91
C ALA A 638 3.70 2.84 35.99
N GLY A 639 4.42 1.96 35.28
CA GLY A 639 4.31 0.51 35.42
C GLY A 639 3.21 -0.14 34.58
N ARG A 640 2.69 0.56 33.56
CA ARG A 640 1.88 -0.08 32.51
C ARG A 640 2.75 -1.07 31.73
N ILE A 641 2.28 -2.31 31.60
CA ILE A 641 3.04 -3.42 31.01
C ILE A 641 2.21 -4.11 29.93
N GLY A 642 2.89 -4.75 28.97
CA GLY A 642 2.20 -5.44 27.88
C GLY A 642 1.36 -4.46 27.07
N ALA A 643 0.15 -4.86 26.66
CA ALA A 643 -0.74 -3.98 25.90
C ALA A 643 -1.16 -2.72 26.67
N ASP A 644 -1.15 -2.74 28.01
CA ASP A 644 -1.64 -1.63 28.83
C ASP A 644 -0.84 -0.33 28.62
N GLY A 645 0.35 -0.38 28.02
CA GLY A 645 1.13 0.80 27.65
C GLY A 645 0.39 1.75 26.69
N VAL A 646 -0.48 1.24 25.81
CA VAL A 646 -1.25 2.12 24.91
C VAL A 646 -2.19 3.07 25.66
N GLN A 647 -2.57 2.73 26.91
CA GLN A 647 -3.44 3.57 27.75
C GLN A 647 -2.85 4.96 28.02
N ASP A 648 -1.53 5.15 27.90
CA ASP A 648 -0.92 6.48 28.00
C ASP A 648 -1.45 7.42 26.92
N ALA A 649 -1.63 6.93 25.69
CA ALA A 649 -2.17 7.72 24.60
C ALA A 649 -3.68 7.96 24.77
N PHE A 650 -4.44 7.00 25.29
CA PHE A 650 -5.87 7.20 25.59
C PHE A 650 -6.07 8.29 26.65
N ASP A 651 -5.24 8.29 27.70
CA ASP A 651 -5.26 9.34 28.72
C ASP A 651 -4.89 10.71 28.12
N LEU A 652 -3.89 10.75 27.22
CA LEU A 652 -3.50 11.96 26.51
C LEU A 652 -4.61 12.49 25.62
N VAL A 653 -5.20 11.65 24.77
CA VAL A 653 -6.30 12.03 23.88
C VAL A 653 -7.48 12.55 24.68
N ALA A 654 -7.88 11.86 25.76
CA ALA A 654 -8.96 12.33 26.63
C ALA A 654 -8.64 13.67 27.32
N SER A 655 -7.38 13.89 27.71
CA SER A 655 -6.90 15.16 28.25
C SER A 655 -6.96 16.27 27.21
N LEU A 656 -6.48 16.02 25.98
CA LEU A 656 -6.49 16.97 24.86
C LEU A 656 -7.92 17.29 24.41
N GLU A 657 -8.84 16.32 24.36
CA GLU A 657 -10.27 16.56 24.07
C GLU A 657 -10.91 17.51 25.09
N SER A 658 -10.47 17.41 26.35
CA SER A 658 -10.98 18.25 27.44
C SER A 658 -10.27 19.60 27.53
N HIS A 659 -9.10 19.75 26.92
CA HIS A 659 -8.28 20.95 27.00
C HIS A 659 -8.93 22.12 26.23
N PRO A 660 -9.06 23.32 26.83
CA PRO A 660 -9.73 24.46 26.19
C PRO A 660 -8.99 24.99 24.96
N GLY A 661 -7.66 24.83 24.93
CA GLY A 661 -6.86 25.18 23.76
C GLY A 661 -7.27 24.35 22.52
N THR A 662 -7.59 23.07 22.71
CA THR A 662 -8.06 22.19 21.64
C THR A 662 -9.42 22.63 21.11
N ALA A 663 -10.38 22.85 22.01
CA ALA A 663 -11.70 23.33 21.62
C ALA A 663 -11.62 24.68 20.89
N GLN A 664 -10.77 25.60 21.35
CA GLN A 664 -10.53 26.89 20.70
C GLN A 664 -9.94 26.72 19.30
N PHE A 665 -8.87 25.94 19.19
CA PHE A 665 -8.13 25.76 17.94
C PHE A 665 -8.97 25.06 16.87
N ILE A 666 -9.63 23.95 17.21
CA ILE A 666 -10.47 23.20 16.26
C ILE A 666 -11.69 24.02 15.85
N CYS A 667 -12.40 24.65 16.80
CA CYS A 667 -13.54 25.51 16.44
C CYS A 667 -13.10 26.71 15.59
N MET A 668 -11.92 27.27 15.85
CA MET A 668 -11.35 28.34 15.02
C MET A 668 -11.04 27.84 13.59
N LYS A 669 -10.41 26.67 13.42
CA LYS A 669 -10.16 26.10 12.07
C LYS A 669 -11.47 25.81 11.32
N LEU A 670 -12.53 25.36 12.02
CA LEU A 670 -13.85 25.20 11.41
C LEU A 670 -14.48 26.55 11.01
N ILE A 671 -14.31 27.61 11.81
CA ILE A 671 -14.72 28.96 11.40
C ILE A 671 -13.91 29.44 10.19
N GLN A 672 -12.61 29.15 10.15
CA GLN A 672 -11.78 29.45 8.99
C GLN A 672 -12.29 28.72 7.75
N LYS A 673 -12.54 27.41 7.82
CA LYS A 673 -13.07 26.62 6.69
C LYS A 673 -14.42 27.16 6.20
N PHE A 674 -15.39 27.34 7.11
CA PHE A 674 -16.79 27.57 6.73
C PHE A 674 -17.24 29.03 6.72
N VAL A 675 -16.55 29.96 7.39
CA VAL A 675 -17.03 31.34 7.61
C VAL A 675 -16.04 32.40 7.13
N SER A 676 -14.83 32.52 7.70
CA SER A 676 -13.93 33.63 7.40
C SER A 676 -12.48 33.37 7.79
N ASP A 677 -11.55 33.94 7.02
CA ASP A 677 -10.10 33.94 7.30
C ASP A 677 -9.70 34.93 8.40
N ASP A 678 -10.59 35.86 8.76
CA ASP A 678 -10.33 36.97 9.69
C ASP A 678 -10.31 36.55 11.18
N ILE A 679 -10.00 35.28 11.46
CA ILE A 679 -9.83 34.75 12.80
C ILE A 679 -8.59 33.86 12.86
N SER A 680 -7.78 34.04 13.90
CA SER A 680 -6.56 33.31 14.21
C SER A 680 -6.25 33.43 15.71
N LEU A 681 -5.37 32.57 16.25
CA LEU A 681 -4.93 32.68 17.64
C LEU A 681 -4.36 34.08 17.94
N ALA A 682 -3.55 34.63 17.03
CA ALA A 682 -2.99 35.97 17.16
C ALA A 682 -4.08 37.06 17.22
N SER A 683 -5.09 36.98 16.34
CA SER A 683 -6.19 37.96 16.31
C SER A 683 -7.12 37.88 17.54
N LEU A 684 -7.19 36.71 18.18
CA LEU A 684 -7.92 36.50 19.43
C LEU A 684 -7.14 37.07 20.62
N GLU A 685 -5.82 36.89 20.64
CA GLU A 685 -4.95 37.42 21.69
C GLU A 685 -4.88 38.95 21.69
N ASP A 686 -4.72 39.56 20.52
CA ASP A 686 -4.63 41.02 20.38
C ASP A 686 -6.00 41.73 20.32
N GLY A 687 -7.08 40.96 20.21
CA GLY A 687 -8.46 41.44 20.16
C GLY A 687 -8.88 42.06 18.83
N SER A 688 -8.13 41.84 17.74
CA SER A 688 -8.45 42.33 16.40
C SER A 688 -9.50 41.49 15.65
N ALA A 689 -9.77 40.26 16.09
CA ALA A 689 -10.80 39.40 15.50
C ALA A 689 -12.20 40.09 15.55
N PRO A 690 -13.03 40.00 14.49
CA PRO A 690 -14.40 40.51 14.50
C PRO A 690 -15.24 39.95 15.66
N LEU A 691 -16.06 40.80 16.29
CA LEU A 691 -16.83 40.44 17.49
C LEU A 691 -17.85 39.32 17.20
N GLU A 692 -18.39 39.30 15.99
CA GLU A 692 -19.32 38.29 15.49
C GLU A 692 -18.64 36.91 15.42
N LEU A 693 -17.38 36.85 14.96
CA LEU A 693 -16.60 35.61 14.90
C LEU A 693 -16.17 35.14 16.30
N GLN A 694 -15.80 36.07 17.18
CA GLN A 694 -15.52 35.74 18.59
C GLN A 694 -16.75 35.17 19.30
N SER A 695 -17.93 35.74 19.04
CA SER A 695 -19.20 35.27 19.61
C SER A 695 -19.57 33.88 19.08
N LEU A 696 -19.39 33.64 17.78
CA LEU A 696 -19.58 32.33 17.17
C LEU A 696 -18.62 31.29 17.77
N LEU A 697 -17.32 31.64 17.88
CA LEU A 697 -16.31 30.77 18.49
C LEU A 697 -16.69 30.38 19.92
N ALA A 698 -17.13 31.34 20.74
CA ALA A 698 -17.55 31.06 22.11
C ALA A 698 -18.75 30.09 22.16
N SER A 699 -19.73 30.24 21.27
CA SER A 699 -20.86 29.31 21.17
C SER A 699 -20.41 27.91 20.73
N MET A 700 -19.51 27.82 19.74
CA MET A 700 -18.97 26.54 19.28
C MET A 700 -18.14 25.83 20.36
N ILE A 701 -17.33 26.56 21.12
CA ILE A 701 -16.62 26.00 22.29
C ILE A 701 -17.62 25.54 23.34
N SER A 702 -18.71 26.28 23.60
CA SER A 702 -19.75 25.79 24.51
C SER A 702 -20.41 24.51 24.00
N ALA A 703 -20.61 24.39 22.68
CA ALA A 703 -21.16 23.20 22.04
C ALA A 703 -20.22 22.00 22.16
N TRP A 704 -18.90 22.23 22.01
CA TRP A 704 -17.85 21.23 22.20
C TRP A 704 -17.98 20.50 23.54
N TYR A 705 -18.31 21.22 24.62
CA TYR A 705 -18.46 20.68 25.98
C TYR A 705 -19.91 20.31 26.35
N SER A 706 -20.85 20.39 25.41
CA SER A 706 -22.27 20.18 25.71
C SER A 706 -22.69 18.70 25.82
N THR A 707 -21.87 17.79 25.26
CA THR A 707 -22.07 16.34 25.31
C THR A 707 -21.30 15.70 26.47
N PRO A 708 -21.70 14.50 26.95
CA PRO A 708 -21.01 13.83 28.05
C PRO A 708 -19.51 13.59 27.81
N ARG A 709 -19.14 13.29 26.56
CA ARG A 709 -17.76 13.34 26.06
C ARG A 709 -17.61 14.60 25.22
N PRO A 710 -16.64 15.49 25.51
CA PRO A 710 -16.40 16.68 24.69
C PRO A 710 -16.00 16.35 23.25
N GLY A 711 -16.09 17.33 22.35
CA GLY A 711 -15.56 17.21 20.99
C GLY A 711 -16.47 16.51 19.97
N ASN A 712 -17.79 16.54 20.16
CA ASN A 712 -18.72 16.08 19.12
C ASN A 712 -18.79 17.10 17.98
N ILE A 713 -18.20 16.77 16.82
CA ILE A 713 -18.10 17.67 15.66
C ILE A 713 -19.47 17.98 15.08
N GLY A 714 -20.39 17.00 15.02
CA GLY A 714 -21.76 17.22 14.55
C GLY A 714 -22.50 18.30 15.34
N VAL A 715 -22.38 18.30 16.67
CA VAL A 715 -22.99 19.31 17.56
C VAL A 715 -22.33 20.69 17.40
N VAL A 716 -21.01 20.72 17.19
CA VAL A 716 -20.27 21.96 16.89
C VAL A 716 -20.73 22.54 15.55
N MET A 717 -20.87 21.71 14.52
CA MET A 717 -21.34 22.10 13.20
C MET A 717 -22.82 22.52 13.21
N GLU A 718 -23.68 21.86 14.00
CA GLU A 718 -25.06 22.30 14.21
C GLU A 718 -25.11 23.72 14.80
N THR A 719 -24.21 24.03 15.74
CA THR A 719 -24.09 25.37 16.34
C THR A 719 -23.57 26.41 15.34
N LEU A 720 -22.62 26.02 14.48
CA LEU A 720 -22.11 26.88 13.41
C LEU A 720 -23.19 27.20 12.38
N LEU A 721 -23.94 26.18 11.94
CA LEU A 721 -24.95 26.31 10.90
C LEU A 721 -26.26 26.92 11.41
N ASP A 722 -26.56 26.81 12.71
CA ASP A 722 -27.73 27.38 13.38
C ASP A 722 -29.01 27.26 12.52
N PRO A 723 -29.47 26.02 12.26
CA PRO A 723 -30.50 25.76 11.24
C PRO A 723 -31.85 26.43 11.54
N VAL A 724 -32.11 26.73 12.82
CA VAL A 724 -33.38 27.28 13.31
C VAL A 724 -33.37 28.81 13.26
N ASP A 725 -32.39 29.46 13.90
CA ASP A 725 -32.41 30.92 14.10
C ASP A 725 -31.65 31.68 13.01
N GLN A 726 -30.62 31.07 12.40
CA GLN A 726 -29.79 31.63 11.33
C GLN A 726 -29.25 33.04 11.64
N GLY A 727 -28.96 33.29 12.93
CA GLY A 727 -28.68 34.64 13.45
C GLY A 727 -27.20 34.93 13.71
N ASN A 728 -26.34 33.93 13.54
CA ASN A 728 -24.92 34.00 13.86
C ASN A 728 -24.06 34.51 12.68
N ALA A 729 -22.73 34.54 12.88
CA ALA A 729 -21.78 35.04 11.88
C ALA A 729 -21.78 34.23 10.57
N PHE A 730 -22.12 32.94 10.57
CA PHE A 730 -22.19 32.16 9.34
C PHE A 730 -23.19 32.75 8.33
N TRP A 731 -24.30 33.33 8.82
CA TRP A 731 -25.37 33.87 7.96
C TRP A 731 -25.24 35.36 7.64
N ASP A 732 -24.31 36.07 8.28
CA ASP A 732 -24.14 37.51 8.11
C ASP A 732 -23.68 37.85 6.68
N LEU A 733 -24.24 38.94 6.13
CA LEU A 733 -23.92 39.44 4.81
C LEU A 733 -22.44 39.80 4.64
N GLN A 734 -21.77 40.22 5.72
CA GLN A 734 -20.35 40.59 5.66
C GLN A 734 -19.41 39.41 5.37
N PHE A 735 -19.82 38.18 5.70
CA PHE A 735 -19.01 36.96 5.50
C PHE A 735 -19.44 36.15 4.28
N ARG A 736 -20.34 36.67 3.43
CA ARG A 736 -20.73 36.00 2.18
C ARG A 736 -19.75 36.34 1.06
N ARG A 737 -19.26 35.34 0.32
CA ARG A 737 -18.29 35.53 -0.77
C ARG A 737 -17.05 36.32 -0.37
N ASN A 738 -16.54 36.03 0.82
CA ASN A 738 -15.33 36.67 1.35
C ASN A 738 -14.12 35.73 1.38
N LYS A 739 -14.30 34.41 1.19
CA LYS A 739 -13.22 33.42 1.17
C LYS A 739 -12.90 33.00 -0.25
N VAL A 740 -11.62 32.94 -0.59
CA VAL A 740 -11.19 32.36 -1.86
C VAL A 740 -11.34 30.84 -1.79
N LYS A 741 -11.82 30.24 -2.87
CA LYS A 741 -11.86 28.78 -3.04
C LYS A 741 -10.45 28.21 -3.16
N THR A 742 -10.15 27.13 -2.45
CA THR A 742 -8.96 26.30 -2.71
C THR A 742 -9.00 25.74 -4.15
N PRO A 743 -7.89 25.24 -4.71
CA PRO A 743 -7.89 24.65 -6.05
C PRO A 743 -8.93 23.55 -6.25
N ILE A 744 -9.06 22.64 -5.29
CA ILE A 744 -10.06 21.56 -5.34
C ILE A 744 -11.49 22.13 -5.31
N GLU A 745 -11.77 23.10 -4.43
CA GLU A 745 -13.07 23.77 -4.35
C GLU A 745 -13.42 24.50 -5.65
N PHE A 746 -12.43 25.15 -6.28
CA PHE A 746 -12.60 25.85 -7.55
C PHE A 746 -12.93 24.90 -8.70
N VAL A 747 -12.20 23.79 -8.83
CA VAL A 747 -12.43 22.79 -9.88
C VAL A 747 -13.80 22.14 -9.68
N ILE A 748 -14.10 21.64 -8.48
CA ILE A 748 -15.37 20.94 -8.20
C ILE A 748 -16.55 21.90 -8.39
N SER A 749 -16.47 23.13 -7.89
CA SER A 749 -17.57 24.11 -8.04
C SER A 749 -17.83 24.51 -9.48
N THR A 750 -16.78 24.56 -10.31
CA THR A 750 -16.90 24.82 -11.75
C THR A 750 -17.66 23.68 -12.46
N LEU A 751 -17.31 22.43 -12.16
CA LEU A 751 -17.98 21.26 -12.75
C LEU A 751 -19.43 21.14 -12.26
N ARG A 752 -19.67 21.31 -10.95
CA ARG A 752 -21.01 21.25 -10.35
C ARG A 752 -21.92 22.33 -10.91
N ALA A 753 -21.44 23.56 -11.06
CA ALA A 753 -22.25 24.66 -11.55
C ALA A 753 -22.90 24.40 -12.92
N LEU A 754 -22.27 23.58 -13.78
CA LEU A 754 -22.79 23.21 -15.10
C LEU A 754 -23.26 21.75 -15.21
N GLY A 755 -23.28 21.00 -14.09
CA GLY A 755 -23.68 19.59 -14.08
C GLY A 755 -22.75 18.68 -14.91
N SER A 756 -21.46 19.03 -15.02
CA SER A 756 -20.49 18.27 -15.81
C SER A 756 -20.06 16.97 -15.09
N PRO A 757 -19.88 15.85 -15.80
CA PRO A 757 -19.32 14.63 -15.22
C PRO A 757 -17.81 14.74 -15.00
N ALA A 758 -17.26 13.84 -14.16
CA ALA A 758 -15.88 13.81 -13.71
C ALA A 758 -15.05 12.67 -14.35
N ASN A 759 -15.15 12.52 -15.67
CA ASN A 759 -14.73 11.31 -16.37
C ASN A 759 -13.25 11.28 -16.78
N SER A 760 -12.49 12.36 -16.59
CA SER A 760 -11.09 12.48 -17.04
C SER A 760 -10.11 12.53 -15.87
N ASP A 761 -8.91 11.96 -16.09
CA ASP A 761 -7.78 11.97 -15.15
C ASP A 761 -7.18 13.37 -14.99
N ASN A 762 -7.42 14.27 -15.94
CA ASN A 762 -6.88 15.63 -15.93
C ASN A 762 -7.36 16.49 -14.74
N LEU A 763 -8.35 16.05 -13.94
CA LEU A 763 -8.82 16.76 -12.75
C LEU A 763 -7.68 17.02 -11.76
N VAL A 764 -6.86 16.00 -11.55
CA VAL A 764 -5.71 16.02 -10.65
C VAL A 764 -4.68 17.03 -11.13
N ALA A 765 -4.33 16.95 -12.42
CA ALA A 765 -3.36 17.85 -13.03
C ALA A 765 -3.75 19.33 -12.88
N TRP A 766 -5.05 19.66 -13.00
CA TRP A 766 -5.51 21.04 -12.82
C TRP A 766 -5.36 21.55 -11.39
N ALA A 767 -5.59 20.72 -10.38
CA ALA A 767 -5.36 21.12 -8.99
C ALA A 767 -3.87 21.23 -8.66
N SER A 768 -3.05 20.28 -9.14
CA SER A 768 -1.58 20.32 -8.98
C SER A 768 -0.97 21.54 -9.68
N ASP A 769 -1.40 21.89 -10.91
CA ASP A 769 -1.01 23.13 -11.61
C ASP A 769 -1.37 24.41 -10.83
N MET A 770 -2.39 24.35 -9.97
CA MET A 770 -2.81 25.44 -9.08
C MET A 770 -2.15 25.39 -7.70
N GLY A 771 -1.30 24.39 -7.43
CA GLY A 771 -0.48 24.25 -6.23
C GLY A 771 -1.05 23.35 -5.13
N MET A 772 -2.03 22.50 -5.44
CA MET A 772 -2.61 21.56 -4.47
C MET A 772 -2.59 20.14 -5.02
N GLU A 773 -1.68 19.33 -4.48
CA GLU A 773 -1.46 17.93 -4.81
C GLU A 773 -1.90 17.09 -3.60
N MET A 774 -3.04 16.42 -3.73
CA MET A 774 -3.62 15.66 -2.60
C MET A 774 -2.76 14.43 -2.31
N PHE A 775 -2.70 14.00 -1.04
CA PHE A 775 -1.93 12.83 -0.59
C PHE A 775 -0.40 12.91 -0.75
N GLU A 776 0.12 14.02 -1.29
CA GLU A 776 1.55 14.26 -1.47
C GLU A 776 1.90 15.65 -0.90
N ARG A 777 2.40 15.67 0.33
CA ARG A 777 2.91 16.90 0.94
C ARG A 777 4.02 16.57 1.94
N ASP A 778 5.20 17.11 1.65
CA ASP A 778 6.39 16.93 2.48
C ASP A 778 6.20 17.49 3.90
N GLU A 779 5.49 18.61 4.03
CA GLU A 779 5.25 19.28 5.32
C GLU A 779 3.95 18.82 6.00
N PRO A 780 3.98 18.50 7.31
CA PRO A 780 2.82 17.98 8.04
C PRO A 780 1.77 19.06 8.40
N ASP A 781 1.97 20.30 7.98
CA ASP A 781 1.13 21.45 8.31
C ASP A 781 -0.16 21.55 7.49
N GLY A 782 -0.32 20.67 6.50
CA GLY A 782 -1.46 20.66 5.59
C GLY A 782 -1.49 21.87 4.66
N PHE A 783 -2.35 21.82 3.66
CA PHE A 783 -2.61 22.94 2.75
C PHE A 783 -3.34 24.09 3.47
N PRO A 784 -3.02 25.35 3.13
CA PRO A 784 -3.59 26.51 3.82
C PRO A 784 -5.09 26.66 3.56
N GLU A 785 -5.86 26.91 4.60
CA GLU A 785 -7.29 27.29 4.50
C GLU A 785 -7.49 28.79 4.21
N ILE A 786 -6.39 29.55 4.16
CA ILE A 786 -6.36 30.99 3.97
C ILE A 786 -6.38 31.32 2.48
N GLY A 787 -7.35 32.12 2.05
CA GLY A 787 -7.61 32.35 0.64
C GLY A 787 -6.48 33.05 -0.12
N ASN A 788 -5.72 33.91 0.55
CA ASN A 788 -4.64 34.69 -0.07
C ASN A 788 -3.47 33.83 -0.54
N ASP A 789 -3.26 32.65 0.07
CA ASP A 789 -2.19 31.73 -0.33
C ASP A 789 -2.48 31.07 -1.68
N TRP A 790 -3.76 31.05 -2.09
CA TRP A 790 -4.20 30.45 -3.35
C TRP A 790 -4.29 31.43 -4.52
N ILE A 791 -4.14 32.74 -4.29
CA ILE A 791 -4.18 33.77 -5.33
C ILE A 791 -2.81 34.42 -5.52
N GLY A 792 -2.08 33.93 -6.53
CA GLY A 792 -0.89 34.53 -7.08
C GLY A 792 -1.01 34.76 -8.58
N THR A 793 -0.01 35.39 -9.19
CA THR A 793 -0.03 35.64 -10.66
C THR A 793 -0.08 34.33 -11.44
N THR A 794 0.64 33.30 -10.99
CA THR A 794 0.68 31.97 -11.63
C THR A 794 -0.62 31.19 -11.41
N THR A 795 -1.08 31.07 -10.17
CA THR A 795 -2.29 30.28 -9.85
C THR A 795 -3.55 30.90 -10.47
N LEU A 796 -3.66 32.23 -10.52
CA LEU A 796 -4.76 32.91 -11.18
C LEU A 796 -4.77 32.65 -12.70
N LEU A 797 -3.60 32.61 -13.34
CA LEU A 797 -3.50 32.25 -14.75
C LEU A 797 -3.98 30.82 -15.00
N GLN A 798 -3.61 29.87 -14.14
CA GLN A 798 -4.06 28.48 -14.28
C GLN A 798 -5.55 28.32 -14.05
N ARG A 799 -6.13 29.04 -13.08
CA ARG A 799 -7.59 29.10 -12.86
C ARG A 799 -8.32 29.62 -14.10
N ILE A 800 -7.81 30.68 -14.73
CA ILE A 800 -8.38 31.23 -15.98
C ILE A 800 -8.22 30.23 -17.14
N ASN A 801 -7.06 29.58 -17.26
CA ASN A 801 -6.82 28.57 -18.30
C ASN A 801 -7.81 27.41 -18.17
N PHE A 802 -7.96 26.86 -16.97
CA PHE A 802 -8.94 25.82 -16.68
C PHE A 802 -10.36 26.28 -17.02
N ALA A 803 -10.80 27.41 -16.48
CA ALA A 803 -12.14 27.94 -16.68
C ALA A 803 -12.48 28.13 -18.17
N ARG A 804 -11.56 28.68 -18.97
CA ARG A 804 -11.77 28.88 -20.40
C ARG A 804 -11.80 27.57 -21.18
N ARG A 805 -10.90 26.63 -20.90
CA ARG A 805 -10.85 25.32 -21.58
C ARG A 805 -12.08 24.47 -21.25
N PHE A 806 -12.48 24.47 -19.98
CA PHE A 806 -13.69 23.83 -19.49
C PHE A 806 -14.94 24.41 -20.17
N ALA A 807 -15.13 25.74 -20.10
CA ALA A 807 -16.32 26.38 -20.66
C ALA A 807 -16.44 26.14 -22.19
N ALA A 808 -15.31 26.12 -22.90
CA ALA A 808 -15.28 25.87 -24.34
C ALA A 808 -15.47 24.39 -24.74
N ASN A 809 -15.50 23.44 -23.78
CA ASN A 809 -15.36 22.00 -24.03
C ASN A 809 -14.13 21.68 -24.90
N ALA A 810 -13.01 22.40 -24.69
CA ALA A 810 -11.85 22.37 -25.58
C ALA A 810 -11.20 20.99 -25.68
N ASP A 811 -11.12 20.28 -24.55
CA ASP A 811 -10.41 19.01 -24.42
C ASP A 811 -11.35 17.80 -24.37
N ASN A 812 -12.66 18.05 -24.33
CA ASN A 812 -13.71 17.03 -24.15
C ASN A 812 -13.54 16.16 -22.87
N ASP A 813 -12.72 16.62 -21.92
CA ASP A 813 -12.50 15.98 -20.62
C ASP A 813 -13.74 16.02 -19.73
N PHE A 814 -14.39 17.19 -19.69
CA PHE A 814 -15.51 17.51 -18.79
C PHE A 814 -16.64 18.18 -19.60
N PRO A 815 -17.33 17.43 -20.47
CA PRO A 815 -18.31 18.00 -21.36
C PRO A 815 -19.58 18.42 -20.62
N TRP A 816 -20.04 19.64 -20.86
CA TRP A 816 -21.36 20.12 -20.45
C TRP A 816 -22.21 20.57 -21.63
N THR A 817 -23.53 20.51 -21.47
CA THR A 817 -24.51 20.83 -22.52
C THR A 817 -25.21 22.14 -22.23
N LEU A 818 -25.19 23.07 -23.19
CA LEU A 818 -25.89 24.34 -23.04
C LEU A 818 -27.40 24.17 -22.89
N ALA A 819 -28.00 23.22 -23.62
CA ALA A 819 -29.43 22.93 -23.57
C ALA A 819 -29.90 22.46 -22.18
N ASP A 820 -29.04 21.82 -21.39
CA ASP A 820 -29.38 21.39 -20.03
C ASP A 820 -29.54 22.57 -19.07
N ILE A 821 -28.96 23.73 -19.40
CA ILE A 821 -28.99 24.95 -18.58
C ILE A 821 -30.03 25.95 -19.09
N ILE A 822 -30.00 26.28 -20.38
CA ILE A 822 -30.86 27.33 -20.95
C ILE A 822 -32.10 26.79 -21.69
N GLY A 823 -32.22 25.47 -21.82
CA GLY A 823 -33.26 24.82 -22.63
C GLY A 823 -33.06 25.00 -24.15
N ASP A 824 -34.10 24.68 -24.92
CA ASP A 824 -34.10 24.79 -26.39
C ASP A 824 -34.60 26.17 -26.90
N ALA A 825 -34.81 27.13 -26.00
CA ALA A 825 -35.38 28.43 -26.36
C ALA A 825 -34.35 29.32 -27.09
N PRO A 826 -34.75 30.08 -28.13
CA PRO A 826 -33.86 31.00 -28.83
C PRO A 826 -33.67 32.29 -28.01
N LEU A 827 -32.79 32.23 -27.00
CA LEU A 827 -32.58 33.31 -26.03
C LEU A 827 -31.55 34.35 -26.50
N GLY A 828 -31.89 35.63 -26.33
CA GLY A 828 -30.96 36.74 -26.58
C GLY A 828 -29.91 36.90 -25.47
N ALA A 829 -28.93 37.79 -25.68
CA ALA A 829 -27.80 38.01 -24.76
C ALA A 829 -28.22 38.27 -23.31
N GLN A 830 -29.24 39.11 -23.11
CA GLN A 830 -29.75 39.46 -21.79
C GLN A 830 -30.35 38.25 -21.05
N GLU A 831 -31.17 37.47 -21.74
CA GLU A 831 -31.85 36.30 -21.18
C GLU A 831 -30.84 35.20 -20.82
N VAL A 832 -29.85 34.98 -21.69
CA VAL A 832 -28.74 34.06 -21.42
C VAL A 832 -27.94 34.50 -20.19
N LEU A 833 -27.57 35.78 -20.11
CA LEU A 833 -26.83 36.30 -18.96
C LEU A 833 -27.64 36.19 -17.67
N ASP A 834 -28.95 36.43 -17.70
CA ASP A 834 -29.81 36.32 -16.52
C ASP A 834 -29.82 34.89 -15.97
N ILE A 835 -29.87 33.88 -16.84
CA ILE A 835 -29.79 32.47 -16.43
C ILE A 835 -28.41 32.16 -15.81
N PHE A 836 -27.32 32.58 -16.43
CA PHE A 836 -25.98 32.31 -15.89
C PHE A 836 -25.66 33.13 -14.63
N ASP A 837 -26.20 34.34 -14.48
CA ASP A 837 -26.14 35.11 -13.23
C ASP A 837 -26.90 34.38 -12.12
N GLU A 838 -28.05 33.77 -12.41
CA GLU A 838 -28.77 32.94 -11.46
C GLU A 838 -27.99 31.67 -11.07
N VAL A 839 -27.52 30.91 -12.06
CA VAL A 839 -26.81 29.63 -11.85
C VAL A 839 -25.48 29.85 -11.12
N LEU A 840 -24.64 30.76 -11.61
CA LEU A 840 -23.28 30.96 -11.08
C LEU A 840 -23.26 31.88 -9.87
N PHE A 841 -24.13 32.89 -9.86
CA PHE A 841 -24.06 33.98 -8.91
C PHE A 841 -25.34 34.23 -8.11
N GLN A 842 -26.39 33.43 -8.26
CA GLN A 842 -27.66 33.62 -7.55
C GLN A 842 -28.22 35.05 -7.72
N SER A 843 -28.13 35.57 -8.95
CA SER A 843 -28.64 36.89 -9.37
C SER A 843 -28.02 38.06 -8.59
N SER A 844 -26.74 37.94 -8.27
CA SER A 844 -26.02 38.93 -7.45
C SER A 844 -24.92 39.69 -8.21
N MET A 845 -24.80 39.49 -9.52
CA MET A 845 -23.88 40.31 -10.32
C MET A 845 -24.27 41.79 -10.23
N THR A 846 -23.26 42.64 -10.11
CA THR A 846 -23.42 44.09 -10.17
C THR A 846 -23.78 44.53 -11.60
N GLU A 847 -24.37 45.71 -11.73
CA GLU A 847 -24.65 46.31 -13.03
C GLU A 847 -23.38 46.43 -13.89
N ALA A 848 -22.23 46.75 -13.28
CA ALA A 848 -20.95 46.83 -13.97
C ALA A 848 -20.49 45.46 -14.51
N GLU A 849 -20.56 44.40 -13.70
CA GLU A 849 -20.23 43.04 -14.14
C GLU A 849 -21.17 42.57 -15.26
N ARG A 850 -22.46 42.87 -15.14
CA ARG A 850 -23.47 42.53 -16.15
C ARG A 850 -23.19 43.26 -17.46
N CYS A 851 -22.89 44.55 -17.43
CA CYS A 851 -22.52 45.32 -18.61
C CYS A 851 -21.26 44.77 -19.28
N LEU A 852 -20.22 44.39 -18.52
CA LEU A 852 -19.00 43.81 -19.08
C LEU A 852 -19.26 42.43 -19.70
N ALA A 853 -20.08 41.59 -19.06
CA ALA A 853 -20.45 40.29 -19.61
C ALA A 853 -21.26 40.42 -20.92
N LEU A 854 -22.21 41.36 -20.97
CA LEU A 854 -22.96 41.68 -22.20
C LEU A 854 -22.05 42.24 -23.28
N ASP A 855 -21.15 43.16 -22.95
CA ASP A 855 -20.20 43.73 -23.91
C ASP A 855 -19.28 42.66 -24.47
N TYR A 856 -18.78 41.76 -23.63
CA TYR A 856 -18.00 40.60 -24.05
C TYR A 856 -18.80 39.67 -24.96
N LEU A 857 -20.05 39.35 -24.57
CA LEU A 857 -20.93 38.47 -25.33
C LEU A 857 -21.36 39.09 -26.66
N GLU A 858 -21.50 40.41 -26.76
CA GLU A 858 -21.97 41.15 -27.93
C GLU A 858 -20.84 41.88 -28.69
N SER A 859 -19.58 41.50 -28.46
CA SER A 859 -18.42 42.00 -29.21
C SER A 859 -17.84 40.95 -30.16
N GLY A 860 -17.49 41.38 -31.37
CA GLY A 860 -16.66 40.61 -32.30
C GLY A 860 -15.18 40.60 -31.89
N LEU A 861 -14.38 39.72 -32.50
CA LEU A 861 -12.94 39.61 -32.23
C LEU A 861 -12.16 40.90 -32.52
N ASP A 862 -12.69 41.80 -33.34
CA ASP A 862 -12.12 43.11 -33.68
C ASP A 862 -12.64 44.25 -32.77
N GLY A 863 -13.45 43.92 -31.76
CA GLY A 863 -14.08 44.87 -30.84
C GLY A 863 -15.30 45.59 -31.43
N SER A 864 -15.81 45.17 -32.59
CA SER A 864 -17.05 45.72 -33.15
C SER A 864 -18.28 45.11 -32.48
N PHE A 865 -19.36 45.89 -32.37
CA PHE A 865 -20.63 45.38 -31.86
C PHE A 865 -21.20 44.30 -32.79
N LEU A 866 -21.44 43.13 -32.25
CA LEU A 866 -21.98 41.96 -32.91
C LEU A 866 -23.04 41.35 -31.97
N PRO A 867 -24.35 41.55 -32.19
CA PRO A 867 -25.37 41.03 -31.26
C PRO A 867 -25.35 39.49 -31.21
N LEU A 868 -25.79 38.92 -30.08
CA LEU A 868 -25.97 37.46 -29.99
C LEU A 868 -27.22 37.04 -30.77
N ASP A 869 -27.04 36.20 -31.80
CA ASP A 869 -28.12 35.67 -32.63
C ASP A 869 -28.28 34.15 -32.41
N PRO A 870 -29.40 33.67 -31.84
CA PRO A 870 -29.68 32.24 -31.65
C PRO A 870 -29.68 31.41 -32.94
N ALA A 871 -29.86 32.04 -34.10
CA ALA A 871 -29.81 31.36 -35.39
C ALA A 871 -28.39 31.27 -35.98
N ALA A 872 -27.41 31.97 -35.39
CA ALA A 872 -26.04 31.96 -35.87
C ALA A 872 -25.31 30.66 -35.45
N GLY A 873 -24.48 30.14 -36.36
CA GLY A 873 -23.74 28.89 -36.13
C GLY A 873 -22.68 28.97 -35.02
N ASP A 874 -22.33 30.18 -34.58
CA ASP A 874 -21.38 30.46 -33.50
C ASP A 874 -22.05 30.74 -32.15
N TYR A 875 -23.39 30.73 -32.06
CA TYR A 875 -24.14 31.05 -30.84
C TYR A 875 -23.62 30.30 -29.61
N ALA A 876 -23.55 28.97 -29.69
CA ALA A 876 -23.10 28.13 -28.58
C ALA A 876 -21.66 28.44 -28.15
N ASN A 877 -20.77 28.72 -29.11
CA ASN A 877 -19.37 29.05 -28.80
C ASN A 877 -19.26 30.41 -28.10
N ARG A 878 -20.03 31.41 -28.54
CA ARG A 878 -20.04 32.73 -27.90
C ARG A 878 -20.61 32.69 -26.47
N VAL A 879 -21.67 31.91 -26.25
CA VAL A 879 -22.21 31.69 -24.92
C VAL A 879 -21.18 30.98 -24.03
N ARG A 880 -20.52 29.94 -24.53
CA ARG A 880 -19.43 29.24 -23.82
C ARG A 880 -18.26 30.17 -23.48
N ASP A 881 -17.84 31.02 -24.41
CA ASP A 881 -16.79 32.01 -24.16
C ASP A 881 -17.18 32.99 -23.05
N MET A 882 -18.44 33.44 -23.03
CA MET A 882 -18.96 34.27 -21.93
C MET A 882 -18.94 33.49 -20.60
N VAL A 883 -19.35 32.23 -20.58
CA VAL A 883 -19.30 31.39 -19.36
C VAL A 883 -17.86 31.27 -18.84
N GLY A 884 -16.88 31.05 -19.73
CA GLY A 884 -15.46 31.05 -19.36
C GLY A 884 -14.99 32.39 -18.79
N TYR A 885 -15.50 33.51 -19.32
CA TYR A 885 -15.28 34.84 -18.74
C TYR A 885 -15.91 34.98 -17.35
N LEU A 886 -17.15 34.51 -17.15
CA LEU A 886 -17.84 34.57 -15.86
C LEU A 886 -17.10 33.77 -14.77
N PHE A 887 -16.61 32.58 -15.07
CA PHE A 887 -15.76 31.81 -14.16
C PHE A 887 -14.42 32.48 -13.85
N SER A 888 -13.93 33.31 -14.77
CA SER A 888 -12.70 34.10 -14.57
C SER A 888 -12.91 35.37 -13.75
N LEU A 889 -14.17 35.74 -13.42
CA LEU A 889 -14.45 36.91 -12.60
C LEU A 889 -13.97 36.69 -11.16
N PRO A 890 -13.45 37.73 -10.49
CA PRO A 890 -13.10 37.65 -9.07
C PRO A 890 -14.23 37.06 -8.23
N ARG A 891 -15.48 37.46 -8.49
CA ARG A 891 -16.68 36.96 -7.79
C ARG A 891 -16.80 35.44 -7.76
N PHE A 892 -16.42 34.73 -8.83
CA PHE A 892 -16.50 33.27 -8.87
C PHE A 892 -15.36 32.59 -8.10
N GLN A 893 -14.23 33.29 -7.92
CA GLN A 893 -13.12 32.82 -7.10
C GLN A 893 -13.48 32.76 -5.61
N PHE A 894 -14.49 33.51 -5.17
CA PHE A 894 -14.94 33.53 -3.78
C PHE A 894 -16.13 32.60 -3.53
N GLN A 895 -16.25 32.07 -2.31
CA GLN A 895 -17.37 31.24 -1.84
C GLN A 895 -18.21 31.92 -0.76
#